data_AF-A0A544FAU2-F1
#
_entry.id   AF-A0A544FAU2-F1
#
_cell.length_a   1.000
_cell.length_b   1.000
_cell.length_c   1.000
_cell.angle_alpha   90.00
_cell.angle_beta   90.00
_cell.angle_gamma   90.00
#
_symmetry.space_group_name_H-M   'P 1'
#
loop_
_entity.id
_entity.type
_entity.pdbx_description
1 polymer ?
#
loop_
_entity_poly.entity_id
_entity_poly.type
_entity_poly.pdbx_seq_one_letter_code
_entity_poly.pdbx_strand_id
1 'polypeptide(L)'
;MIVSMDVIKRVYRYAEPNLSLVGWMGMLGFPAYYFIWEYWFPQDYENLGLRLAASALFAVLAFRDSLPKKWQCYLPYYYLLTIGFCLPFFFSFMMLMNNWSTIWAMSFMASIFLHILLVHDTRVMAIQALSSIGLSYLVVYGIADSQPSTLIEWPFMPIFLFTYVFGNLFFFRNQISHETKVSIAKTFGAGIAHEMRNPLSALKASIDVVRTMVPKPQAAAQGEYALDAQELDLLHQILNEADDVIYSGNNAIDLLLTSIDENRVSPASFKKHSVVDVIEKAVKTFPYKNAADQHSVELEVHQPFDFFGSDTLLTYALFNLLKNAFYYQKEHFSVRITIEQTSEQNLIRVRDNGVGIAPEMLEDIFRDFYTFGKNGSYGLGLPFCRKVMTAFGGTIRCASQQGQWTEFVLSFPRYDSDTVNEIKTELLKTKSLIYIGSNQAIVRELNHLAVDDEFGFTAISAQQAVRRQDYEFEFDLILLDLDDATTQGELLPKLEGTLSFAEGCIGYVYDPGKTYAVNINRYLHIQPISIHSILRKPRKIIERLLFEQDSLSMNRNVIPLQKSRHERRILVVDDNQSIRTFTAILLEQQGYEVVQANDGSEVLKHMESQNIDLVLMDIEMPNVGGLEATRLIRGSEHDYKNIPIIGYTGDNSPKTLALVQTSGMNDFIVKPADRDVLLNKVAAWI
;
A
#
# COMPACT_ATOMS: atom_id res chain seq x y z
N MET A 1 53.88 5.96 -2.65
CA MET A 1 52.52 5.41 -2.68
C MET A 1 51.98 5.48 -1.24
N ILE A 2 51.48 6.64 -0.83
CA ILE A 2 51.14 6.90 0.58
C ILE A 2 49.64 6.61 0.76
N VAL A 3 49.31 5.59 1.54
CA VAL A 3 47.93 5.32 1.97
C VAL A 3 47.42 6.56 2.71
N SER A 4 46.29 7.12 2.30
CA SER A 4 45.78 8.34 2.91
C SER A 4 45.35 8.08 4.36
N MET A 5 45.56 9.07 5.23
CA MET A 5 45.23 9.01 6.66
C MET A 5 43.76 8.67 6.93
N ASP A 6 42.86 8.98 5.99
CA ASP A 6 41.44 8.67 6.08
C ASP A 6 41.11 7.20 5.83
N VAL A 7 41.91 6.50 5.00
CA VAL A 7 41.72 5.06 4.75
C VAL A 7 42.08 4.26 6.00
N ILE A 8 43.18 4.59 6.68
CA ILE A 8 43.62 3.89 7.90
C ILE A 8 42.60 4.04 9.03
N LYS A 9 42.04 5.25 9.20
CA LYS A 9 40.96 5.49 10.17
C LYS A 9 39.69 4.72 9.84
N ARG A 10 39.37 4.54 8.56
CA ARG A 10 38.22 3.74 8.11
C ARG A 10 38.42 2.27 8.46
N VAL A 11 39.58 1.70 8.16
CA VAL A 11 39.98 0.32 8.51
C VAL A 11 39.76 0.05 10.00
N TYR A 12 40.26 0.94 10.85
CA TYR A 12 40.11 0.83 12.29
C TYR A 12 38.66 0.89 12.76
N ARG A 13 37.87 1.86 12.28
CA ARG A 13 36.46 2.05 12.69
C ARG A 13 35.59 0.84 12.35
N TYR A 14 35.89 0.16 11.24
CA TYR A 14 35.16 -1.04 10.86
C TYR A 14 35.51 -2.24 11.75
N ALA A 15 36.75 -2.34 12.20
CA ALA A 15 37.19 -3.40 13.11
C ALA A 15 36.73 -3.17 14.57
N GLU A 16 36.45 -1.92 14.95
CA GLU A 16 36.11 -1.49 16.31
C GLU A 16 35.05 -2.36 17.05
N PRO A 17 33.94 -2.80 16.43
CA PRO A 17 32.95 -3.65 17.10
C PRO A 17 33.50 -5.00 17.57
N ASN A 18 34.42 -5.58 16.80
CA ASN A 18 35.03 -6.88 17.07
C ASN A 18 36.41 -6.77 17.74
N LEU A 19 36.95 -5.56 17.86
CA LEU A 19 38.33 -5.32 18.27
C LEU A 19 38.62 -5.77 19.71
N SER A 20 37.62 -5.75 20.60
CA SER A 20 37.78 -6.25 21.97
C SER A 20 37.97 -7.76 22.00
N LEU A 21 37.19 -8.49 21.20
CA LEU A 21 37.30 -9.94 21.08
C LEU A 21 38.65 -10.33 20.49
N VAL A 22 39.06 -9.64 19.42
CA VAL A 22 40.37 -9.86 18.76
C VAL A 22 41.52 -9.54 19.71
N GLY A 23 41.42 -8.45 20.48
CA GLY A 23 42.42 -8.06 21.48
C GLY A 23 42.60 -9.12 22.57
N TRP A 24 41.51 -9.61 23.16
CA TRP A 24 41.57 -10.65 24.19
C TRP A 24 42.05 -11.99 23.64
N MET A 25 41.59 -12.38 22.45
CA MET A 25 42.02 -13.60 21.78
C MET A 25 43.53 -13.58 21.50
N GLY A 26 44.07 -12.46 21.03
CA GLY A 26 45.51 -12.31 20.83
C GLY A 26 46.30 -12.26 22.13
N MET A 27 45.84 -11.49 23.12
CA MET A 27 46.52 -11.35 24.41
C MET A 27 46.63 -12.70 25.15
N LEU A 28 45.57 -13.50 25.17
CA LEU A 28 45.57 -14.79 25.87
C LEU A 28 46.08 -15.94 24.98
N GLY A 29 45.81 -15.88 23.69
CA GLY A 29 46.11 -16.94 22.74
C GLY A 29 47.62 -17.14 22.53
N PHE A 30 48.38 -16.08 22.30
CA PHE A 30 49.82 -16.23 21.99
C PHE A 30 50.61 -16.95 23.11
N PRO A 31 50.45 -16.59 24.40
CA PRO A 31 51.08 -17.31 25.51
C PRO A 31 50.50 -18.71 25.72
N ALA A 32 49.18 -18.90 25.60
CA ALA A 32 48.56 -20.21 25.79
C ALA A 32 49.07 -21.24 24.77
N TYR A 33 49.18 -20.84 23.50
CA TYR A 33 49.69 -21.72 22.45
C TYR A 33 51.19 -22.00 22.56
N TYR A 34 51.98 -21.20 23.28
CA TYR A 34 53.37 -21.58 23.60
C TYR A 34 53.40 -22.91 24.35
N PHE A 35 52.56 -23.09 25.37
CA PHE A 35 52.55 -24.32 26.14
C PHE A 35 52.14 -25.54 25.30
N ILE A 36 51.22 -25.35 24.36
CA ILE A 36 50.79 -26.39 23.43
C ILE A 36 51.96 -26.83 22.54
N TRP A 37 52.66 -25.89 21.92
CA TRP A 37 53.72 -26.18 20.95
C TRP A 37 55.08 -26.48 21.55
N GLU A 38 55.32 -26.14 22.82
CA GLU A 38 56.54 -26.48 23.55
C GLU A 38 56.43 -27.83 24.24
N TYR A 39 55.30 -28.11 24.91
CA TYR A 39 55.17 -29.27 25.81
C TYR A 39 54.28 -30.39 25.28
N TRP A 40 53.19 -30.07 24.56
CA TRP A 40 52.22 -31.08 24.13
C TRP A 40 52.47 -31.59 22.71
N PHE A 41 52.83 -30.67 21.79
CA PHE A 41 53.17 -30.96 20.40
C PHE A 41 54.46 -30.21 20.01
N PRO A 42 55.62 -30.63 20.53
CA PRO A 42 56.91 -29.95 20.34
C PRO A 42 57.18 -29.60 18.87
N GLN A 43 57.48 -28.33 18.59
CA GLN A 43 57.95 -27.85 17.30
C GLN A 43 59.46 -27.57 17.36
N ASP A 44 60.15 -27.66 16.22
CA ASP A 44 61.62 -27.51 16.16
C ASP A 44 62.10 -26.13 16.62
N TYR A 45 61.27 -25.10 16.40
CA TYR A 45 61.55 -23.73 16.81
C TYR A 45 60.33 -23.11 17.49
N GLU A 46 60.51 -22.74 18.76
CA GLU A 46 59.57 -21.95 19.56
C GLU A 46 60.27 -20.83 20.31
N ASN A 47 59.59 -19.68 20.45
CA ASN A 47 60.15 -18.49 21.09
C ASN A 47 59.11 -17.80 21.97
N LEU A 48 59.26 -17.96 23.29
CA LEU A 48 58.38 -17.34 24.29
C LEU A 48 58.43 -15.81 24.22
N GLY A 49 59.62 -15.22 24.03
CA GLY A 49 59.80 -13.77 23.96
C GLY A 49 59.01 -13.15 22.81
N LEU A 50 59.06 -13.77 21.63
CA LEU A 50 58.30 -13.34 20.45
C LEU A 50 56.78 -13.41 20.68
N ARG A 51 56.29 -14.47 21.33
CA ARG A 51 54.87 -14.64 21.67
C ARG A 51 54.41 -13.63 22.74
N LEU A 52 55.24 -13.36 23.76
CA LEU A 52 54.96 -12.33 24.76
C LEU A 52 54.95 -10.93 24.16
N ALA A 53 55.81 -10.64 23.17
CA ALA A 53 55.77 -9.39 22.43
C ALA A 53 54.46 -9.24 21.63
N ALA A 54 54.02 -10.28 20.91
CA ALA A 54 52.73 -10.28 20.21
C ALA A 54 51.54 -10.13 21.18
N SER A 55 51.59 -10.82 22.33
CA SER A 55 50.61 -10.69 23.42
C SER A 55 50.55 -9.26 23.97
N ALA A 56 51.68 -8.60 24.16
CA ALA A 56 51.75 -7.23 24.64
C ALA A 56 51.14 -6.25 23.63
N LEU A 57 51.34 -6.48 22.32
CA LEU A 57 50.72 -5.67 21.28
C LEU A 57 49.19 -5.78 21.31
N PHE A 58 48.66 -6.98 21.48
CA PHE A 58 47.21 -7.18 21.61
C PHE A 58 46.65 -6.69 22.94
N ALA A 59 47.43 -6.70 24.03
CA ALA A 59 47.00 -6.16 25.32
C ALA A 59 46.64 -4.65 25.22
N VAL A 60 47.41 -3.88 24.45
CA VAL A 60 47.10 -2.45 24.20
C VAL A 60 45.77 -2.29 23.45
N LEU A 61 45.42 -3.21 22.55
CA LEU A 61 44.13 -3.21 21.85
C LEU A 61 42.97 -3.71 22.75
N ALA A 62 43.25 -4.64 23.66
CA ALA A 62 42.28 -5.17 24.63
C ALA A 62 41.87 -4.10 25.67
N PHE A 63 42.84 -3.32 26.16
CA PHE A 63 42.63 -2.24 27.14
C PHE A 63 42.48 -0.86 26.50
N ARG A 64 42.08 -0.79 25.22
CA ARG A 64 42.04 0.48 24.48
C ARG A 64 41.14 1.56 25.08
N ASP A 65 40.06 1.15 25.75
CA ASP A 65 39.09 2.06 26.37
C ASP A 65 39.65 2.73 27.63
N SER A 66 40.70 2.16 28.21
CA SER A 66 41.42 2.70 29.37
C SER A 66 42.59 3.64 28.97
N LEU A 67 42.87 3.82 27.68
CA LEU A 67 43.95 4.69 27.22
C LEU A 67 43.57 6.19 27.28
N PRO A 68 44.51 7.09 27.59
CA PRO A 68 44.26 8.53 27.56
C PRO A 68 43.88 9.02 26.15
N LYS A 69 42.96 9.99 26.06
CA LYS A 69 42.45 10.56 24.78
C LYS A 69 43.54 10.98 23.78
N LYS A 70 44.72 11.41 24.24
CA LYS A 70 45.86 11.77 23.38
C LYS A 70 46.42 10.58 22.60
N TRP A 71 46.38 9.38 23.17
CA TRP A 71 46.90 8.15 22.56
C TRP A 71 45.87 7.45 21.67
N GLN A 72 44.57 7.67 21.92
CA GLN A 72 43.49 7.14 21.10
C GLN A 72 43.55 7.63 19.63
N CYS A 73 44.09 8.83 19.38
CA CYS A 73 44.31 9.34 18.02
C CYS A 73 45.28 8.48 17.18
N TYR A 74 46.19 7.75 17.82
CA TYR A 74 47.17 6.89 17.15
C TYR A 74 46.74 5.43 17.06
N LEU A 75 45.63 5.05 17.71
CA LEU A 75 45.16 3.66 17.72
C LEU A 75 44.94 3.06 16.32
N PRO A 76 44.43 3.81 15.31
CA PRO A 76 44.29 3.28 13.95
C PRO A 76 45.60 2.80 13.32
N TYR A 77 46.70 3.52 13.56
CA TYR A 77 48.03 3.16 13.08
C TYR A 77 48.60 2.00 13.86
N TYR A 78 48.44 2.04 15.18
CA TYR A 78 48.88 0.97 16.08
C TYR A 78 48.17 -0.36 15.77
N TYR A 79 46.87 -0.31 15.47
CA TYR A 79 46.08 -1.46 15.06
C TYR A 79 46.66 -2.10 13.79
N LEU A 80 46.90 -1.30 12.75
CA LEU A 80 47.44 -1.83 11.49
C LEU A 80 48.84 -2.42 11.69
N LEU A 81 49.69 -1.77 12.48
CA LEU A 81 51.00 -2.33 12.82
C LEU A 81 50.88 -3.66 13.57
N THR A 82 50.01 -3.73 14.57
CA THR A 82 49.78 -4.92 15.40
C THR A 82 49.25 -6.09 14.57
N ILE A 83 48.23 -5.85 13.75
CA ILE A 83 47.66 -6.89 12.88
C ILE A 83 48.70 -7.38 11.86
N GLY A 84 49.50 -6.48 11.28
CA GLY A 84 50.52 -6.85 10.30
C GLY A 84 51.66 -7.66 10.91
N PHE A 85 52.06 -7.33 12.14
CA PHE A 85 53.09 -8.04 12.88
C PHE A 85 52.58 -9.41 13.37
N CYS A 86 51.42 -9.44 14.03
CA CYS A 86 50.95 -10.64 14.70
C CYS A 86 50.30 -11.67 13.76
N LEU A 87 49.77 -11.25 12.60
CA LEU A 87 49.15 -12.18 11.66
C LEU A 87 50.12 -12.58 10.53
N PRO A 88 50.28 -11.82 9.43
CA PRO A 88 51.09 -12.28 8.31
C PRO A 88 52.58 -12.41 8.65
N PHE A 89 53.16 -11.54 9.50
CA PHE A 89 54.59 -11.63 9.82
C PHE A 89 54.90 -12.80 10.77
N PHE A 90 54.26 -12.86 11.95
CA PHE A 90 54.55 -13.88 12.96
C PHE A 90 54.34 -15.30 12.41
N PHE A 91 53.19 -15.55 11.77
CA PHE A 91 52.88 -16.91 11.29
C PHE A 91 53.74 -17.31 10.08
N SER A 92 54.09 -16.38 9.19
CA SER A 92 55.06 -16.63 8.11
C SER A 92 56.46 -16.90 8.68
N PHE A 93 56.90 -16.10 9.65
CA PHE A 93 58.19 -16.28 10.32
C PHE A 93 58.29 -17.65 11.01
N MET A 94 57.28 -18.02 11.79
CA MET A 94 57.26 -19.31 12.49
C MET A 94 57.19 -20.49 11.53
N MET A 95 56.48 -20.36 10.40
CA MET A 95 56.46 -21.37 9.33
C MET A 95 57.84 -21.57 8.70
N LEU A 96 58.54 -20.48 8.39
CA LEU A 96 59.88 -20.53 7.81
C LEU A 96 60.92 -21.10 8.79
N MET A 97 60.87 -20.71 10.07
CA MET A 97 61.77 -21.23 11.11
C MET A 97 61.53 -22.71 11.43
N ASN A 98 60.32 -23.22 11.21
CA ASN A 98 59.97 -24.64 11.41
C ASN A 98 59.96 -25.44 10.09
N ASN A 99 60.86 -25.11 9.16
CA ASN A 99 61.08 -25.83 7.90
C ASN A 99 59.77 -26.17 7.13
N TRP A 100 58.81 -25.24 7.09
CA TRP A 100 57.52 -25.44 6.40
C TRP A 100 56.66 -26.58 6.97
N SER A 101 56.71 -26.83 8.29
CA SER A 101 55.84 -27.82 8.93
C SER A 101 54.36 -27.60 8.58
N THR A 102 53.62 -28.71 8.43
CA THR A 102 52.20 -28.70 8.04
C THR A 102 51.34 -27.93 9.06
N ILE A 103 51.66 -28.02 10.35
CA ILE A 103 50.98 -27.30 11.43
C ILE A 103 51.12 -25.79 11.24
N TRP A 104 52.34 -25.31 10.98
CA TRP A 104 52.58 -23.88 10.77
C TRP A 104 52.06 -23.38 9.42
N ALA A 105 52.08 -24.21 8.38
CA ALA A 105 51.43 -23.90 7.10
C ALA A 105 49.91 -23.73 7.25
N MET A 106 49.24 -24.62 8.00
CA MET A 106 47.81 -24.49 8.32
C MET A 106 47.54 -23.27 9.22
N SER A 107 48.41 -23.01 10.19
CA SER A 107 48.29 -21.85 11.08
C SER A 107 48.48 -20.53 10.33
N PHE A 108 49.38 -20.49 9.35
CA PHE A 108 49.55 -19.36 8.45
C PHE A 108 48.33 -19.18 7.55
N MET A 109 47.75 -20.26 7.01
CA MET A 109 46.50 -20.20 6.25
C MET A 109 45.35 -19.60 7.07
N ALA A 110 45.18 -20.03 8.32
CA ALA A 110 44.19 -19.47 9.24
C ALA A 110 44.45 -17.97 9.51
N SER A 111 45.73 -17.59 9.63
CA SER A 111 46.16 -16.21 9.78
C SER A 111 45.79 -15.35 8.56
N ILE A 112 45.92 -15.88 7.34
CA ILE A 112 45.48 -15.21 6.10
C ILE A 112 43.97 -14.92 6.16
N PHE A 113 43.15 -15.90 6.55
CA PHE A 113 41.71 -15.70 6.69
C PHE A 113 41.37 -14.62 7.74
N LEU A 114 41.99 -14.68 8.92
CA LEU A 114 41.79 -13.66 9.96
C LEU A 114 42.26 -12.28 9.49
N HIS A 115 43.36 -12.21 8.73
CA HIS A 115 43.87 -10.96 8.19
C HIS A 115 42.91 -10.33 7.17
N ILE A 116 42.35 -11.14 6.25
CA ILE A 116 41.32 -10.70 5.29
C ILE A 116 40.08 -10.19 6.02
N LEU A 117 39.65 -10.87 7.09
CA LEU A 117 38.47 -10.47 7.87
C LEU A 117 38.69 -9.17 8.67
N LEU A 118 39.91 -8.93 9.14
CA LEU A 118 40.24 -7.81 10.04
C LEU A 118 40.70 -6.55 9.30
N VAL A 119 41.16 -6.67 8.05
CA VAL A 119 41.63 -5.55 7.22
C VAL A 119 40.79 -5.49 5.95
N HIS A 120 39.71 -4.73 6.01
CA HIS A 120 38.69 -4.70 4.95
C HIS A 120 39.10 -3.91 3.70
N ASP A 121 40.21 -3.15 3.73
CA ASP A 121 40.69 -2.44 2.54
C ASP A 121 41.69 -3.32 1.77
N THR A 122 41.35 -3.67 0.53
CA THR A 122 42.12 -4.60 -0.30
C THR A 122 43.54 -4.10 -0.57
N ARG A 123 43.74 -2.79 -0.72
CA ARG A 123 45.05 -2.20 -1.00
C ARG A 123 45.91 -2.21 0.26
N VAL A 124 45.35 -1.81 1.39
CA VAL A 124 46.05 -1.82 2.68
C VAL A 124 46.42 -3.24 3.08
N MET A 125 45.48 -4.18 2.97
CA MET A 125 45.69 -5.60 3.25
C MET A 125 46.81 -6.18 2.37
N ALA A 126 46.78 -5.94 1.06
CA ALA A 126 47.80 -6.46 0.14
C ALA A 126 49.20 -5.89 0.43
N ILE A 127 49.31 -4.58 0.65
CA ILE A 127 50.59 -3.94 1.00
C ILE A 127 51.13 -4.50 2.31
N GLN A 128 50.27 -4.64 3.31
CA GLN A 128 50.63 -5.14 4.64
C GLN A 128 51.02 -6.63 4.60
N ALA A 129 50.31 -7.46 3.82
CA ALA A 129 50.66 -8.87 3.65
C ALA A 129 52.03 -9.01 2.96
N LEU A 130 52.25 -8.30 1.85
CA LEU A 130 53.52 -8.34 1.12
C LEU A 130 54.69 -7.81 1.96
N SER A 131 54.51 -6.71 2.70
CA SER A 131 55.55 -6.16 3.55
C SER A 131 55.87 -7.06 4.74
N SER A 132 54.85 -7.63 5.40
CA SER A 132 55.03 -8.54 6.54
C SER A 132 55.66 -9.88 6.15
N ILE A 133 55.20 -10.50 5.06
CA ILE A 133 55.76 -11.76 4.56
C ILE A 133 57.20 -11.51 4.06
N GLY A 134 57.41 -10.44 3.29
CA GLY A 134 58.76 -10.05 2.82
C GLY A 134 59.71 -9.76 3.97
N LEU A 135 59.27 -9.06 5.02
CA LEU A 135 60.06 -8.82 6.21
C LEU A 135 60.37 -10.11 6.96
N SER A 136 59.41 -11.03 7.09
CA SER A 136 59.64 -12.34 7.72
C SER A 136 60.72 -13.13 6.98
N TYR A 137 60.65 -13.16 5.65
CA TYR A 137 61.64 -13.81 4.79
C TYR A 137 63.03 -13.19 4.95
N LEU A 138 63.11 -11.85 4.95
CA LEU A 138 64.37 -11.13 5.16
C LEU A 138 64.98 -11.39 6.55
N VAL A 139 64.16 -11.48 7.60
CA VAL A 139 64.65 -11.75 8.96
C VAL A 139 65.20 -13.18 9.05
N VAL A 140 64.48 -14.18 8.51
CA VAL A 140 64.92 -15.58 8.56
C VAL A 140 66.18 -15.82 7.72
N TYR A 141 66.20 -15.37 6.46
CA TYR A 141 67.29 -15.69 5.54
C TYR A 141 68.42 -14.66 5.49
N GLY A 142 68.18 -13.43 5.98
CA GLY A 142 69.13 -12.33 5.89
C GLY A 142 69.77 -11.90 7.22
N ILE A 143 69.16 -12.22 8.37
CA ILE A 143 69.62 -11.75 9.68
C ILE A 143 69.83 -12.90 10.67
N ALA A 144 68.99 -13.93 10.63
CA ALA A 144 69.13 -15.07 11.53
C ALA A 144 70.29 -15.98 11.07
N ASP A 145 71.19 -16.31 11.99
CA ASP A 145 72.32 -17.23 11.78
C ASP A 145 71.89 -18.71 11.64
N SER A 146 70.58 -18.96 11.71
CA SER A 146 69.94 -20.27 11.55
C SER A 146 69.44 -20.37 10.12
N GLN A 147 70.15 -21.12 9.27
CA GLN A 147 69.66 -21.42 7.93
C GLN A 147 68.67 -22.59 8.01
N PRO A 148 67.37 -22.37 7.69
CA PRO A 148 66.43 -23.47 7.53
C PRO A 148 66.95 -24.45 6.47
N SER A 149 66.71 -25.74 6.67
CA SER A 149 67.19 -26.79 5.78
C SER A 149 66.46 -26.83 4.43
N THR A 150 65.24 -26.31 4.38
CA THR A 150 64.40 -26.21 3.19
C THR A 150 64.17 -24.75 2.78
N LEU A 151 64.53 -24.42 1.53
CA LEU A 151 64.38 -23.06 0.99
C LEU A 151 62.89 -22.66 0.85
N ILE A 152 62.11 -23.41 0.07
CA ILE A 152 60.67 -23.16 -0.16
C ILE A 152 59.97 -24.48 -0.49
N GLU A 153 58.88 -24.79 0.24
CA GLU A 153 57.95 -25.86 -0.14
C GLU A 153 56.94 -25.36 -1.17
N TRP A 154 57.26 -25.57 -2.44
CA TRP A 154 56.45 -25.11 -3.58
C TRP A 154 54.97 -25.53 -3.58
N PRO A 155 54.55 -26.70 -3.05
CA PRO A 155 53.13 -27.09 -3.05
C PRO A 155 52.21 -26.13 -2.27
N PHE A 156 52.70 -25.44 -1.24
CA PHE A 156 51.89 -24.52 -0.45
C PHE A 156 51.67 -23.16 -1.12
N MET A 157 52.60 -22.74 -2.00
CA MET A 157 52.57 -21.42 -2.63
C MET A 157 51.29 -21.17 -3.46
N PRO A 158 50.84 -22.10 -4.34
CA PRO A 158 49.56 -21.95 -5.04
C PRO A 158 48.35 -21.88 -4.10
N ILE A 159 48.39 -22.61 -2.97
CA ILE A 159 47.29 -22.64 -1.99
C ILE A 159 47.18 -21.28 -1.29
N PHE A 160 48.29 -20.73 -0.80
CA PHE A 160 48.29 -19.41 -0.16
C PHE A 160 47.92 -18.30 -1.14
N LEU A 161 48.42 -18.37 -2.37
CA LEU A 161 48.06 -17.43 -3.44
C LEU A 161 46.57 -17.51 -3.75
N PHE A 162 46.01 -18.72 -3.90
CA PHE A 162 44.59 -18.94 -4.11
C PHE A 162 43.76 -18.34 -2.97
N THR A 163 44.13 -18.60 -1.73
CA THR A 163 43.42 -18.08 -0.53
C THR A 163 43.44 -16.56 -0.48
N TYR A 164 44.58 -15.91 -0.73
CA TYR A 164 44.66 -14.45 -0.76
C TYR A 164 43.85 -13.84 -1.91
N VAL A 165 43.92 -14.41 -3.11
CA VAL A 165 43.22 -13.88 -4.30
C VAL A 165 41.71 -14.05 -4.18
N PHE A 166 41.23 -15.28 -3.98
CA PHE A 166 39.80 -15.56 -3.92
C PHE A 166 39.17 -15.06 -2.62
N GLY A 167 39.87 -15.19 -1.48
CA GLY A 167 39.39 -14.63 -0.22
C GLY A 167 39.16 -13.12 -0.31
N ASN A 168 40.06 -12.38 -0.97
CA ASN A 168 39.89 -10.95 -1.19
C ASN A 168 38.76 -10.63 -2.19
N LEU A 169 38.62 -11.41 -3.27
CA LEU A 169 37.52 -11.23 -4.24
C LEU A 169 36.14 -11.45 -3.62
N PHE A 170 35.95 -12.52 -2.85
CA PHE A 170 34.69 -12.79 -2.15
C PHE A 170 34.38 -11.72 -1.11
N PHE A 171 35.39 -11.31 -0.34
CA PHE A 171 35.25 -10.23 0.63
C PHE A 171 34.83 -8.92 -0.04
N PHE A 172 35.50 -8.52 -1.12
CA PHE A 172 35.18 -7.32 -1.90
C PHE A 172 33.75 -7.35 -2.45
N ARG A 173 33.32 -8.49 -3.01
CA ARG A 173 31.95 -8.66 -3.51
C ARG A 173 30.90 -8.53 -2.40
N ASN A 174 31.14 -9.18 -1.25
CA ASN A 174 30.23 -9.11 -0.11
C ASN A 174 30.18 -7.69 0.48
N GLN A 175 31.33 -7.01 0.56
CA GLN A 175 31.41 -5.64 1.04
C GLN A 175 30.64 -4.68 0.14
N ILE A 176 30.82 -4.75 -1.19
CA ILE A 176 30.04 -3.94 -2.13
C ILE A 176 28.55 -4.19 -1.93
N SER A 177 28.12 -5.45 -1.82
CA SER A 177 26.70 -5.77 -1.60
C SER A 177 26.14 -5.13 -0.32
N HIS A 178 26.88 -5.19 0.79
CA HIS A 178 26.48 -4.55 2.05
C HIS A 178 26.49 -3.02 1.95
N GLU A 179 27.53 -2.42 1.36
CA GLU A 179 27.60 -0.97 1.16
C GLU A 179 26.48 -0.47 0.26
N THR A 180 26.14 -1.19 -0.81
CA THR A 180 24.99 -0.90 -1.66
C THR A 180 23.69 -0.94 -0.88
N LYS A 181 23.44 -1.99 -0.08
CA LYS A 181 22.23 -2.10 0.76
C LYS A 181 22.12 -0.95 1.76
N VAL A 182 23.22 -0.62 2.44
CA VAL A 182 23.27 0.48 3.42
C VAL A 182 23.11 1.84 2.73
N SER A 183 23.72 2.03 1.56
CA SER A 183 23.59 3.25 0.77
C SER A 183 22.16 3.44 0.29
N ILE A 184 21.50 2.38 -0.20
CA ILE A 184 20.08 2.39 -0.57
C ILE A 184 19.24 2.82 0.65
N ALA A 185 19.40 2.18 1.80
CA ALA A 185 18.66 2.51 3.02
C ALA A 185 18.88 3.97 3.48
N LYS A 186 20.11 4.50 3.37
CA LYS A 186 20.43 5.89 3.73
C LYS A 186 19.81 6.90 2.78
N THR A 187 19.99 6.71 1.46
CA THR A 187 19.40 7.58 0.44
C THR A 187 17.88 7.55 0.52
N PHE A 188 17.32 6.38 0.83
CA PHE A 188 15.89 6.19 1.03
C PHE A 188 15.35 6.94 2.26
N GLY A 189 15.97 6.77 3.43
CA GLY A 189 15.58 7.50 4.64
C GLY A 189 15.69 9.01 4.46
N ALA A 190 16.70 9.48 3.73
CA ALA A 190 16.82 10.88 3.35
C ALA A 190 15.71 11.31 2.35
N GLY A 191 15.30 10.41 1.45
CA GLY A 191 14.19 10.59 0.51
C GLY A 191 12.84 10.76 1.17
N ILE A 192 12.43 9.81 2.03
CA ILE A 192 11.22 9.93 2.84
C ILE A 192 11.26 11.24 3.62
N ALA A 193 12.36 11.51 4.33
CA ALA A 193 12.44 12.68 5.18
C ALA A 193 12.24 13.98 4.38
N HIS A 194 12.80 14.07 3.17
CA HIS A 194 12.65 15.26 2.33
C HIS A 194 11.24 15.38 1.74
N GLU A 195 10.70 14.29 1.19
CA GLU A 195 9.33 14.26 0.63
C GLU A 195 8.25 14.41 1.72
N MET A 196 8.55 14.07 2.98
CA MET A 196 7.67 14.30 4.14
C MET A 196 7.75 15.71 4.71
N ARG A 197 8.94 16.31 4.68
CA ARG A 197 9.13 17.67 5.19
C ARG A 197 8.33 18.70 4.39
N ASN A 198 8.16 18.48 3.09
CA ASN A 198 7.41 19.36 2.19
C ASN A 198 5.92 19.47 2.57
N PRO A 199 5.12 18.39 2.60
CA PRO A 199 3.72 18.45 2.99
C PRO A 199 3.55 18.87 4.46
N LEU A 200 4.42 18.43 5.37
CA LEU A 200 4.35 18.87 6.77
C LEU A 200 4.60 20.38 6.94
N SER A 201 5.49 20.95 6.12
CA SER A 201 5.75 22.39 6.14
C SER A 201 4.58 23.18 5.57
N ALA A 202 3.93 22.66 4.51
CA ALA A 202 2.73 23.26 3.94
C ALA A 202 1.55 23.19 4.91
N LEU A 203 1.29 22.03 5.52
CA LEU A 203 0.29 21.88 6.59
C LEU A 203 0.51 22.83 7.76
N LYS A 204 1.78 22.97 8.20
CA LYS A 204 2.11 23.90 9.28
C LYS A 204 1.77 25.34 8.88
N ALA A 205 2.06 25.74 7.65
CA ALA A 205 1.69 27.07 7.16
C ALA A 205 0.16 27.25 7.14
N SER A 206 -0.60 26.26 6.65
CA SER A 206 -2.08 26.28 6.68
C SER A 206 -2.61 26.43 8.11
N ILE A 207 -2.07 25.66 9.06
CA ILE A 207 -2.43 25.73 10.49
C ILE A 207 -2.07 27.09 11.10
N ASP A 208 -0.92 27.67 10.73
CA ASP A 208 -0.49 28.98 11.22
C ASP A 208 -1.44 30.08 10.73
N VAL A 209 -1.93 30.01 9.48
CA VAL A 209 -2.97 30.93 8.96
C VAL A 209 -4.29 30.76 9.71
N VAL A 210 -4.76 29.52 9.89
CA VAL A 210 -5.99 29.25 10.67
C VAL A 210 -5.87 29.80 12.09
N ARG A 211 -4.70 29.65 12.74
CA ARG A 211 -4.46 30.17 14.09
C ARG A 211 -4.51 31.70 14.17
N THR A 212 -4.28 32.42 13.08
CA THR A 212 -4.45 33.88 13.05
C THR A 212 -5.91 34.32 12.93
N MET A 213 -6.77 33.47 12.35
CA MET A 213 -8.20 33.73 12.18
C MET A 213 -9.02 33.25 13.39
N VAL A 214 -8.58 32.21 14.09
CA VAL A 214 -9.27 31.70 15.29
C VAL A 214 -8.89 32.54 16.51
N PRO A 215 -9.84 33.23 17.17
CA PRO A 215 -9.55 34.08 18.31
C PRO A 215 -9.08 33.27 19.52
N LYS A 216 -8.13 33.82 20.28
CA LYS A 216 -7.67 33.22 21.55
C LYS A 216 -8.76 33.38 22.63
N PRO A 217 -8.91 32.41 23.56
CA PRO A 217 -9.96 32.41 24.58
C PRO A 217 -10.06 33.69 25.44
N GLN A 218 -8.96 34.44 25.58
CA GLN A 218 -8.93 35.68 26.36
C GLN A 218 -9.58 36.88 25.64
N ALA A 219 -9.78 36.82 24.32
CA ALA A 219 -10.49 37.85 23.54
C ALA A 219 -12.01 37.63 23.49
N ALA A 220 -12.48 36.39 23.77
CA ALA A 220 -13.90 36.05 23.81
C ALA A 220 -14.63 36.54 25.08
N ALA A 221 -13.92 37.20 26.00
CA ALA A 221 -14.49 37.79 27.22
C ALA A 221 -15.20 39.15 26.97
N GLN A 222 -15.17 39.69 25.75
CA GLN A 222 -15.74 41.02 25.42
C GLN A 222 -16.81 41.02 24.32
N GLY A 223 -17.35 39.87 23.91
CA GLY A 223 -18.48 39.79 22.97
C GLY A 223 -18.50 38.50 22.15
N GLU A 224 -19.64 38.24 21.48
CA GLU A 224 -19.77 37.20 20.46
C GLU A 224 -18.85 37.54 19.28
N TYR A 225 -17.90 36.66 18.99
CA TYR A 225 -17.05 36.75 17.80
C TYR A 225 -17.77 36.03 16.65
N ALA A 226 -18.28 36.80 15.69
CA ALA A 226 -18.87 36.28 14.46
C ALA A 226 -17.82 36.33 13.34
N LEU A 227 -17.49 35.17 12.77
CA LEU A 227 -16.71 35.08 11.54
C LEU A 227 -17.53 35.64 10.38
N ASP A 228 -16.92 36.47 9.54
CA ASP A 228 -17.56 36.94 8.31
C ASP A 228 -17.65 35.79 7.28
N ALA A 229 -18.59 35.88 6.34
CA ALA A 229 -18.78 34.88 5.28
C ALA A 229 -17.50 34.68 4.45
N GLN A 230 -16.71 35.73 4.22
CA GLN A 230 -15.42 35.63 3.54
C GLN A 230 -14.34 34.90 4.37
N GLU A 231 -14.34 35.10 5.69
CA GLU A 231 -13.41 34.40 6.59
C GLU A 231 -13.76 32.92 6.72
N LEU A 232 -15.06 32.60 6.71
CA LEU A 232 -15.57 31.22 6.73
C LEU A 232 -15.24 30.48 5.42
N ASP A 233 -15.44 31.11 4.27
CA ASP A 233 -15.08 30.54 2.97
C ASP A 233 -13.57 30.31 2.86
N LEU A 234 -12.76 31.26 3.32
CA LEU A 234 -11.29 31.12 3.34
C LEU A 234 -10.84 30.00 4.29
N LEU A 235 -11.49 29.84 5.45
CA LEU A 235 -11.25 28.72 6.37
C LEU A 235 -11.56 27.37 5.72
N HIS A 236 -12.70 27.25 5.04
CA HIS A 236 -13.06 26.05 4.30
C HIS A 236 -12.07 25.75 3.17
N GLN A 237 -11.61 26.77 2.45
CA GLN A 237 -10.60 26.62 1.41
C GLN A 237 -9.27 26.11 1.98
N ILE A 238 -8.78 26.71 3.08
CA ILE A 238 -7.52 26.30 3.72
C ILE A 238 -7.59 24.87 4.26
N LEU A 239 -8.76 24.45 4.80
CA LEU A 239 -8.97 23.09 5.26
C LEU A 239 -8.94 22.08 4.11
N ASN A 240 -9.60 22.39 2.99
CA ASN A 240 -9.55 21.54 1.80
C ASN A 240 -8.12 21.45 1.22
N GLU A 241 -7.39 22.57 1.17
CA GLU A 241 -5.98 22.58 0.75
C GLU A 241 -5.09 21.77 1.70
N ALA A 242 -5.37 21.77 3.00
CA ALA A 242 -4.66 20.95 3.97
C ALA A 242 -4.89 19.45 3.75
N ASP A 243 -6.13 19.04 3.46
CA ASP A 243 -6.46 17.65 3.10
C ASP A 243 -5.76 17.20 1.82
N ASP A 244 -5.71 18.06 0.79
CA ASP A 244 -4.98 17.79 -0.46
C ASP A 244 -3.47 17.62 -0.22
N VAL A 245 -2.89 18.39 0.70
CA VAL A 245 -1.48 18.28 1.10
C VAL A 245 -1.22 16.98 1.87
N ILE A 246 -2.12 16.57 2.76
CA ILE A 246 -2.02 15.28 3.48
C ILE A 246 -2.08 14.13 2.48
N TYR A 247 -3.07 14.17 1.57
CA TYR A 247 -3.25 13.15 0.55
C TYR A 247 -1.99 13.06 -0.34
N SER A 248 -1.49 14.18 -0.84
CA SER A 248 -0.25 14.24 -1.63
C SER A 248 0.97 13.72 -0.87
N GLY A 249 1.07 14.00 0.43
CA GLY A 249 2.13 13.50 1.29
C GLY A 249 2.09 11.98 1.45
N ASN A 250 0.93 11.42 1.79
CA ASN A 250 0.73 9.98 1.90
C ASN A 250 1.02 9.27 0.58
N ASN A 251 0.57 9.85 -0.53
CA ASN A 251 0.85 9.33 -1.88
C ASN A 251 2.36 9.27 -2.19
N ALA A 252 3.13 10.26 -1.74
CA ALA A 252 4.58 10.26 -1.89
C ALA A 252 5.26 9.18 -1.01
N ILE A 253 4.75 8.95 0.21
CA ILE A 253 5.19 7.83 1.05
C ILE A 253 4.91 6.51 0.36
N ASP A 254 3.70 6.28 -0.13
CA ASP A 254 3.31 5.03 -0.77
C ASP A 254 4.14 4.75 -2.02
N LEU A 255 4.41 5.78 -2.83
CA LEU A 255 5.33 5.71 -3.97
C LEU A 255 6.75 5.30 -3.55
N LEU A 256 7.25 5.88 -2.46
CA LEU A 256 8.58 5.57 -1.92
C LEU A 256 8.62 4.16 -1.30
N LEU A 257 7.62 3.77 -0.52
CA LEU A 257 7.51 2.44 0.08
C LEU A 257 7.38 1.34 -0.99
N THR A 258 6.57 1.55 -2.03
CA THR A 258 6.44 0.63 -3.17
C THR A 258 7.76 0.47 -3.94
N SER A 259 8.66 1.47 -3.86
CA SER A 259 9.99 1.38 -4.48
C SER A 259 11.03 0.63 -3.63
N ILE A 260 10.79 0.43 -2.32
CA ILE A 260 11.66 -0.33 -1.40
C ILE A 260 11.49 -1.82 -1.57
N ASP A 261 10.26 -2.28 -1.75
CA ASP A 261 10.01 -3.72 -1.83
C ASP A 261 10.69 -4.23 -3.11
N GLU A 262 11.80 -4.96 -2.93
CA GLU A 262 12.51 -5.65 -4.02
C GLU A 262 11.58 -6.65 -4.73
N ASN A 263 10.46 -7.00 -4.08
CA ASN A 263 9.38 -7.76 -4.65
C ASN A 263 8.38 -6.85 -5.37
N ARG A 264 8.22 -7.13 -6.66
CA ARG A 264 7.17 -6.69 -7.60
C ARG A 264 6.00 -5.98 -6.93
N VAL A 265 5.65 -4.79 -7.42
CA VAL A 265 4.37 -4.11 -7.19
C VAL A 265 3.27 -5.16 -7.00
N SER A 266 2.74 -5.26 -5.77
CA SER A 266 1.87 -6.36 -5.39
C SER A 266 0.56 -6.31 -6.19
N PRO A 267 0.18 -7.39 -6.90
CA PRO A 267 -1.08 -7.43 -7.62
C PRO A 267 -2.32 -7.50 -6.71
N ALA A 268 -2.16 -7.58 -5.39
CA ALA A 268 -3.25 -7.85 -4.44
C ALA A 268 -4.44 -6.87 -4.53
N SER A 269 -4.19 -5.63 -4.97
CA SER A 269 -5.20 -4.60 -5.16
C SER A 269 -5.77 -4.53 -6.57
N PHE A 270 -5.37 -5.42 -7.49
CA PHE A 270 -5.73 -5.30 -8.89
C PHE A 270 -7.21 -5.61 -9.13
N LYS A 271 -7.84 -4.72 -9.88
CA LYS A 271 -9.23 -4.81 -10.31
C LYS A 271 -9.34 -4.37 -11.77
N LYS A 272 -10.52 -4.55 -12.33
CA LYS A 272 -10.87 -4.03 -13.64
C LYS A 272 -11.16 -2.54 -13.53
N HIS A 273 -10.48 -1.73 -14.33
CA HIS A 273 -10.68 -0.29 -14.38
C HIS A 273 -10.81 0.21 -15.82
N SER A 274 -11.66 1.22 -16.03
CA SER A 274 -11.68 2.01 -17.27
C SER A 274 -10.44 2.89 -17.32
N VAL A 275 -9.62 2.77 -18.38
CA VAL A 275 -8.45 3.65 -18.53
C VAL A 275 -8.86 5.10 -18.69
N VAL A 276 -9.95 5.38 -19.39
CA VAL A 276 -10.42 6.75 -19.62
C VAL A 276 -10.72 7.43 -18.28
N ASP A 277 -11.50 6.79 -17.42
CA ASP A 277 -11.90 7.33 -16.12
C ASP A 277 -10.67 7.60 -15.22
N VAL A 278 -9.71 6.68 -15.21
CA VAL A 278 -8.48 6.81 -14.43
C VAL A 278 -7.62 7.97 -14.95
N ILE A 279 -7.43 8.08 -16.26
CA ILE A 279 -6.61 9.13 -16.86
C ILE A 279 -7.29 10.50 -16.72
N GLU A 280 -8.59 10.61 -16.95
CA GLU A 280 -9.34 11.85 -16.75
C GLU A 280 -9.27 12.33 -15.29
N LYS A 281 -9.51 11.41 -14.34
CA LYS A 281 -9.38 11.69 -12.91
C LYS A 281 -7.96 12.16 -12.58
N ALA A 282 -6.94 11.46 -13.06
CA ALA A 282 -5.55 11.81 -12.82
C ALA A 282 -5.17 13.18 -13.41
N VAL A 283 -5.54 13.45 -14.66
CA VAL A 283 -5.28 14.76 -15.29
C VAL A 283 -5.99 15.88 -14.52
N LYS A 284 -7.18 15.64 -13.96
CA LYS A 284 -7.91 16.62 -13.16
C LYS A 284 -7.29 16.86 -11.78
N THR A 285 -6.77 15.82 -11.12
CA THR A 285 -6.23 15.89 -9.75
C THR A 285 -4.72 16.14 -9.68
N PHE A 286 -4.02 16.17 -10.81
CA PHE A 286 -2.59 16.47 -10.84
C PHE A 286 -2.30 17.86 -10.25
N PRO A 287 -1.30 18.02 -9.37
CA PRO A 287 -1.01 19.29 -8.69
C PRO A 287 -0.26 20.26 -9.62
N TYR A 288 -1.00 20.91 -10.53
CA TYR A 288 -0.47 21.96 -11.41
C TYR A 288 -0.02 23.18 -10.61
N LYS A 289 0.99 23.90 -11.10
CA LYS A 289 1.44 25.15 -10.47
C LYS A 289 0.48 26.30 -10.72
N ASN A 290 -0.23 26.27 -11.83
CA ASN A 290 -1.20 27.28 -12.25
C ASN A 290 -2.26 26.64 -13.15
N ALA A 291 -3.40 27.33 -13.32
CA ALA A 291 -4.50 26.83 -14.15
C ALA A 291 -4.15 26.75 -15.65
N ALA A 292 -3.20 27.54 -16.15
CA ALA A 292 -2.79 27.50 -17.56
C ALA A 292 -2.03 26.19 -17.89
N ASP A 293 -1.24 25.66 -16.94
CA ASP A 293 -0.56 24.38 -17.07
C ASP A 293 -1.58 23.24 -17.25
N GLN A 294 -2.73 23.29 -16.56
CA GLN A 294 -3.80 22.31 -16.73
C GLN A 294 -4.39 22.35 -18.14
N HIS A 295 -4.60 23.54 -18.71
CA HIS A 295 -5.10 23.71 -20.08
C HIS A 295 -4.09 23.29 -21.16
N SER A 296 -2.82 23.08 -20.79
CA SER A 296 -1.78 22.58 -21.70
C SER A 296 -1.82 21.07 -21.91
N VAL A 297 -2.64 20.34 -21.13
CA VAL A 297 -2.80 18.89 -21.23
C VAL A 297 -4.06 18.56 -22.03
N GLU A 298 -3.88 17.96 -23.20
CA GLU A 298 -4.96 17.52 -24.09
C GLU A 298 -5.14 16.00 -23.98
N LEU A 299 -6.36 15.54 -23.73
CA LEU A 299 -6.72 14.12 -23.74
C LEU A 299 -7.46 13.76 -25.03
N GLU A 300 -6.90 12.85 -25.83
CA GLU A 300 -7.48 12.33 -27.06
C GLU A 300 -7.83 10.85 -26.89
N VAL A 301 -9.13 10.53 -26.93
CA VAL A 301 -9.62 9.14 -26.83
C VAL A 301 -10.05 8.67 -28.22
N HIS A 302 -9.27 7.77 -28.82
CA HIS A 302 -9.64 7.16 -30.10
C HIS A 302 -10.48 5.90 -29.90
N GLN A 303 -10.02 5.00 -29.03
CA GLN A 303 -10.76 3.80 -28.63
C GLN A 303 -10.56 3.56 -27.13
N PRO A 304 -11.63 3.62 -26.31
CA PRO A 304 -11.54 3.34 -24.89
C PRO A 304 -11.31 1.85 -24.64
N PHE A 305 -10.61 1.53 -23.56
CA PHE A 305 -10.41 0.14 -23.14
C PHE A 305 -10.34 0.02 -21.61
N ASP A 306 -10.62 -1.19 -21.14
CA ASP A 306 -10.43 -1.58 -19.74
C ASP A 306 -9.07 -2.26 -19.56
N PHE A 307 -8.47 -2.09 -18.39
CA PHE A 307 -7.27 -2.80 -17.98
C PHE A 307 -7.47 -3.50 -16.64
N PHE A 308 -6.64 -4.51 -16.37
CA PHE A 308 -6.60 -5.20 -15.09
C PHE A 308 -5.35 -4.76 -14.33
N GLY A 309 -5.54 -4.04 -13.24
CA GLY A 309 -4.45 -3.36 -12.54
C GLY A 309 -4.97 -2.51 -11.39
N SER A 310 -4.19 -1.50 -10.99
CA SER A 310 -4.60 -0.55 -9.96
C SER A 310 -4.71 0.85 -10.55
N ASP A 311 -5.86 1.49 -10.32
CA ASP A 311 -6.09 2.90 -10.64
C ASP A 311 -5.05 3.84 -10.03
N THR A 312 -4.68 3.57 -8.78
CA THR A 312 -3.76 4.36 -7.97
C THR A 312 -2.35 4.29 -8.52
N LEU A 313 -1.87 3.07 -8.82
CA LEU A 313 -0.55 2.86 -9.40
C LEU A 313 -0.42 3.48 -10.80
N LEU A 314 -1.47 3.36 -11.63
CA LEU A 314 -1.49 4.00 -12.95
C LEU A 314 -1.50 5.53 -12.84
N THR A 315 -2.30 6.09 -11.93
CA THR A 315 -2.34 7.53 -11.64
C THR A 315 -0.95 8.05 -11.27
N TYR A 316 -0.22 7.33 -10.42
CA TYR A 316 1.14 7.73 -10.06
C TYR A 316 2.16 7.57 -11.17
N ALA A 317 2.04 6.54 -12.01
CA ALA A 317 2.87 6.42 -13.20
C ALA A 317 2.64 7.65 -14.10
N LEU A 318 1.39 8.06 -14.32
CA LEU A 318 1.07 9.25 -15.10
C LEU A 318 1.62 10.54 -14.45
N PHE A 319 1.47 10.71 -13.14
CA PHE A 319 1.99 11.87 -12.42
C PHE A 319 3.52 12.01 -12.57
N ASN A 320 4.24 10.90 -12.54
CA ASN A 320 5.69 10.91 -12.78
C ASN A 320 6.05 11.36 -14.20
N LEU A 321 5.28 10.93 -15.20
CA LEU A 321 5.47 11.36 -16.59
C LEU A 321 5.15 12.85 -16.74
N LEU A 322 4.01 13.32 -16.21
CA LEU A 322 3.62 14.74 -16.25
C LEU A 322 4.61 15.64 -15.49
N LYS A 323 5.07 15.24 -14.30
CA LYS A 323 6.08 15.98 -13.54
C LYS A 323 7.41 16.11 -14.29
N ASN A 324 7.77 15.11 -15.10
CA ASN A 324 8.93 15.20 -15.97
C ASN A 324 8.68 16.13 -17.16
N ALA A 325 7.53 16.00 -17.82
CA ALA A 325 7.12 16.85 -18.93
C ALA A 325 7.15 18.35 -18.54
N PHE A 326 6.46 18.74 -17.46
CA PHE A 326 6.43 20.13 -16.97
C PHE A 326 7.78 20.64 -16.46
N TYR A 327 8.67 19.77 -15.99
CA TYR A 327 10.00 20.20 -15.56
C TYR A 327 10.90 20.56 -16.75
N TYR A 328 10.78 19.83 -17.86
CA TYR A 328 11.56 19.99 -19.08
C TYR A 328 10.80 20.75 -20.18
N GLN A 329 9.87 21.62 -19.76
CA GLN A 329 9.00 22.41 -20.64
C GLN A 329 9.75 23.53 -21.39
N LYS A 330 9.14 24.02 -22.48
CA LYS A 330 9.60 25.16 -23.30
C LYS A 330 8.48 26.19 -23.50
N GLU A 331 8.73 27.27 -24.24
CA GLU A 331 7.67 28.22 -24.62
C GLU A 331 6.59 27.53 -25.48
N HIS A 332 5.32 27.86 -25.23
CA HIS A 332 4.15 27.20 -25.83
C HIS A 332 4.12 25.68 -25.57
N PHE A 333 4.28 25.31 -24.30
CA PHE A 333 4.27 23.92 -23.85
C PHE A 333 2.90 23.28 -24.01
N SER A 334 2.88 22.03 -24.44
CA SER A 334 1.68 21.19 -24.53
C SER A 334 2.04 19.73 -24.27
N VAL A 335 1.17 19.03 -23.55
CA VAL A 335 1.22 17.58 -23.38
C VAL A 335 -0.03 16.98 -23.98
N ARG A 336 0.14 15.99 -24.86
CA ARG A 336 -0.96 15.22 -25.43
C ARG A 336 -0.95 13.81 -24.86
N ILE A 337 -2.09 13.39 -24.33
CA ILE A 337 -2.32 12.04 -23.86
C ILE A 337 -3.29 11.36 -24.83
N THR A 338 -2.84 10.33 -25.53
CA THR A 338 -3.66 9.59 -26.50
C THR A 338 -3.96 8.20 -25.96
N ILE A 339 -5.24 7.82 -25.95
CA ILE A 339 -5.72 6.48 -25.58
C ILE A 339 -6.16 5.76 -26.85
N GLU A 340 -5.52 4.63 -27.16
CA GLU A 340 -5.82 3.84 -28.34
C GLU A 340 -5.81 2.33 -28.03
N GLN A 341 -6.68 1.59 -28.71
CA GLN A 341 -6.69 0.13 -28.70
C GLN A 341 -6.28 -0.38 -30.09
N THR A 342 -5.28 -1.26 -30.14
CA THR A 342 -4.83 -1.93 -31.36
C THR A 342 -5.27 -3.39 -31.38
N SER A 343 -4.98 -4.13 -32.45
CA SER A 343 -5.35 -5.56 -32.54
C SER A 343 -4.67 -6.42 -31.48
N GLU A 344 -3.43 -6.07 -31.10
CA GLU A 344 -2.59 -6.88 -30.20
C GLU A 344 -2.50 -6.30 -28.78
N GLN A 345 -2.53 -4.98 -28.62
CA GLN A 345 -2.28 -4.30 -27.34
C GLN A 345 -3.13 -3.04 -27.18
N ASN A 346 -3.37 -2.67 -25.93
CA ASN A 346 -3.92 -1.37 -25.60
C ASN A 346 -2.78 -0.40 -25.27
N LEU A 347 -2.88 0.86 -25.69
CA LEU A 347 -1.78 1.82 -25.59
C LEU A 347 -2.25 3.15 -24.99
N ILE A 348 -1.38 3.72 -24.16
CA ILE A 348 -1.45 5.12 -23.72
C ILE A 348 -0.17 5.80 -24.18
N ARG A 349 -0.30 6.89 -24.94
CA ARG A 349 0.83 7.72 -25.36
C ARG A 349 0.79 9.02 -24.59
N VAL A 350 1.88 9.36 -23.93
CA VAL A 350 2.06 10.66 -23.27
C VAL A 350 3.18 11.37 -24.01
N ARG A 351 2.80 12.35 -24.83
CA ARG A 351 3.72 13.12 -25.68
C ARG A 351 3.78 14.56 -25.24
N ASP A 352 4.97 15.05 -24.91
CA ASP A 352 5.24 16.46 -24.69
C ASP A 352 6.02 17.09 -25.85
N ASN A 353 5.89 18.39 -26.01
CA ASN A 353 6.68 19.18 -26.94
C ASN A 353 7.87 19.89 -26.25
N GLY A 354 8.42 19.35 -25.16
CA GLY A 354 9.49 19.97 -24.37
C GLY A 354 10.87 19.95 -25.03
N VAL A 355 11.93 19.99 -24.21
CA VAL A 355 13.33 20.03 -24.69
C VAL A 355 13.85 18.70 -25.24
N GLY A 356 13.11 17.60 -25.10
CA GLY A 356 13.55 16.28 -25.55
C GLY A 356 14.73 15.68 -24.76
N ILE A 357 15.03 14.42 -25.02
CA ILE A 357 16.08 13.61 -24.38
C ILE A 357 17.13 13.26 -25.44
N ALA A 358 18.42 13.38 -25.09
CA ALA A 358 19.52 13.00 -25.97
C ALA A 358 19.53 11.47 -26.21
N PRO A 359 19.82 10.97 -27.42
CA PRO A 359 19.77 9.54 -27.74
C PRO A 359 20.64 8.67 -26.83
N GLU A 360 21.80 9.17 -26.44
CA GLU A 360 22.75 8.51 -25.54
C GLU A 360 22.20 8.28 -24.11
N MET A 361 21.18 9.04 -23.69
CA MET A 361 20.58 8.88 -22.37
C MET A 361 19.37 7.95 -22.34
N LEU A 362 18.76 7.64 -23.50
CA LEU A 362 17.50 6.90 -23.58
C LEU A 362 17.58 5.49 -22.98
N GLU A 363 18.74 4.84 -23.03
CA GLU A 363 18.95 3.51 -22.44
C GLU A 363 19.00 3.56 -20.90
N ASP A 364 19.41 4.71 -20.34
CA ASP A 364 19.72 4.87 -18.93
C ASP A 364 18.59 5.51 -18.11
N ILE A 365 17.62 6.18 -18.74
CA ILE A 365 16.54 6.91 -18.04
C ILE A 365 15.66 6.03 -17.13
N PHE A 366 15.63 4.72 -17.37
CA PHE A 366 14.88 3.75 -16.56
C PHE A 366 15.75 2.98 -15.57
N ARG A 367 17.04 3.30 -15.44
CA ARG A 367 17.90 2.71 -14.42
C ARG A 367 17.59 3.34 -13.06
N ASP A 368 17.57 2.51 -12.03
CA ASP A 368 17.37 2.96 -10.66
C ASP A 368 18.41 4.02 -10.29
N PHE A 369 17.95 5.10 -9.66
CA PHE A 369 18.76 6.24 -9.20
C PHE A 369 19.44 7.08 -10.29
N TYR A 370 19.13 6.86 -11.57
CA TYR A 370 19.63 7.72 -12.64
C TYR A 370 18.92 9.07 -12.63
N THR A 371 19.68 10.16 -12.66
CA THR A 371 19.16 11.54 -12.72
C THR A 371 20.00 12.41 -13.66
N PHE A 372 19.34 13.33 -14.35
CA PHE A 372 19.99 14.28 -15.25
C PHE A 372 19.43 15.69 -15.02
N GLY A 373 20.27 16.64 -14.63
CA GLY A 373 19.90 18.06 -14.50
C GLY A 373 18.97 18.44 -13.33
N LYS A 374 18.38 17.48 -12.60
CA LYS A 374 17.55 17.72 -11.39
C LYS A 374 18.36 17.60 -10.11
N ASN A 375 18.83 18.71 -9.54
CA ASN A 375 19.39 18.72 -8.19
C ASN A 375 18.27 18.44 -7.17
N GLY A 376 18.38 17.35 -6.42
CA GLY A 376 17.41 16.98 -5.36
C GLY A 376 16.33 15.97 -5.76
N SER A 377 16.33 15.44 -6.98
CA SER A 377 15.49 14.29 -7.33
C SER A 377 16.23 12.97 -7.13
N TYR A 378 15.53 11.90 -6.76
CA TYR A 378 16.15 10.60 -6.43
C TYR A 378 16.29 9.64 -7.62
N GLY A 379 15.75 9.98 -8.80
CA GLY A 379 15.85 9.12 -10.00
C GLY A 379 14.98 7.86 -9.95
N LEU A 380 13.92 7.85 -9.14
CA LEU A 380 13.06 6.67 -8.94
C LEU A 380 11.76 6.68 -9.77
N GLY A 381 11.35 7.82 -10.31
CA GLY A 381 10.04 7.97 -10.97
C GLY A 381 9.86 7.13 -12.24
N LEU A 382 10.80 7.19 -13.19
CA LEU A 382 10.73 6.39 -14.43
C LEU A 382 10.95 4.89 -14.17
N PRO A 383 11.91 4.46 -13.34
CA PRO A 383 12.01 3.06 -12.92
C PRO A 383 10.71 2.54 -12.26
N PHE A 384 10.05 3.34 -11.42
CA PHE A 384 8.74 3.02 -10.87
C PHE A 384 7.70 2.79 -11.96
N CYS A 385 7.60 3.69 -12.95
CA CYS A 385 6.68 3.51 -14.09
C CYS A 385 6.93 2.18 -14.81
N ARG A 386 8.19 1.78 -15.00
CA ARG A 386 8.54 0.49 -15.60
C ARG A 386 8.11 -0.69 -14.74
N LYS A 387 8.30 -0.63 -13.42
CA LYS A 387 7.86 -1.67 -12.48
C LYS A 387 6.33 -1.82 -12.50
N VAL A 388 5.59 -0.72 -12.47
CA VAL A 388 4.11 -0.71 -12.56
C VAL A 388 3.64 -1.35 -13.86
N MET A 389 4.18 -0.92 -15.00
CA MET A 389 3.78 -1.48 -16.29
C MET A 389 4.11 -2.96 -16.41
N THR A 390 5.26 -3.40 -15.88
CA THR A 390 5.63 -4.82 -15.86
C THR A 390 4.64 -5.62 -15.00
N ALA A 391 4.19 -5.08 -13.86
CA ALA A 391 3.22 -5.73 -13.00
C ALA A 391 1.83 -5.85 -13.66
N PHE A 392 1.44 -4.88 -14.49
CA PHE A 392 0.23 -4.96 -15.32
C PHE A 392 0.34 -5.92 -16.52
N GLY A 393 1.46 -6.64 -16.66
CA GLY A 393 1.74 -7.51 -17.82
C GLY A 393 2.08 -6.74 -19.10
N GLY A 394 2.41 -5.45 -18.97
CA GLY A 394 2.67 -4.52 -20.05
C GLY A 394 4.13 -4.03 -20.11
N THR A 395 4.39 -3.03 -20.95
CA THR A 395 5.71 -2.39 -21.06
C THR A 395 5.61 -0.88 -21.20
N ILE A 396 6.66 -0.16 -20.79
CA ILE A 396 6.83 1.28 -21.07
C ILE A 396 8.04 1.48 -21.98
N ARG A 397 7.88 2.31 -23.02
CA ARG A 397 8.94 2.72 -23.94
C ARG A 397 9.01 4.23 -24.00
N CYS A 398 10.19 4.77 -24.31
CA CYS A 398 10.40 6.19 -24.52
C CYS A 398 10.99 6.39 -25.92
N ALA A 399 10.39 7.29 -26.69
CA ALA A 399 10.97 7.86 -27.89
C ALA A 399 11.13 9.36 -27.67
N SER A 400 12.21 9.95 -28.14
CA SER A 400 12.43 11.38 -27.97
C SER A 400 13.32 11.92 -29.05
N GLN A 401 13.12 13.19 -29.38
CA GLN A 401 14.00 13.96 -30.24
C GLN A 401 14.47 15.20 -29.50
N GLN A 402 15.77 15.28 -29.24
CA GLN A 402 16.39 16.40 -28.53
C GLN A 402 16.04 17.72 -29.22
N GLY A 403 15.58 18.69 -28.43
CA GLY A 403 15.10 20.01 -28.83
C GLY A 403 13.65 20.05 -29.33
N GLN A 404 12.95 18.92 -29.46
CA GLN A 404 11.63 18.88 -30.09
C GLN A 404 10.49 18.31 -29.23
N TRP A 405 10.59 17.04 -28.83
CA TRP A 405 9.51 16.32 -28.16
C TRP A 405 10.01 15.07 -27.42
N THR A 406 9.24 14.61 -26.43
CA THR A 406 9.39 13.29 -25.79
C THR A 406 8.05 12.58 -25.78
N GLU A 407 8.05 11.29 -26.06
CA GLU A 407 6.86 10.43 -26.07
C GLU A 407 7.13 9.19 -25.23
N PHE A 408 6.31 8.98 -24.20
CA PHE A 408 6.26 7.74 -23.45
C PHE A 408 5.06 6.92 -23.91
N VAL A 409 5.29 5.66 -24.27
CA VAL A 409 4.27 4.73 -24.72
C VAL A 409 4.12 3.64 -23.66
N LEU A 410 2.99 3.63 -22.97
CA LEU A 410 2.59 2.58 -22.05
C LEU A 410 1.73 1.57 -22.80
N SER A 411 2.14 0.31 -22.80
CA SER A 411 1.44 -0.80 -23.44
C SER A 411 0.83 -1.70 -22.39
N PHE A 412 -0.43 -2.07 -22.58
CA PHE A 412 -1.19 -2.96 -21.72
C PHE A 412 -1.65 -4.17 -22.54
N PRO A 413 -1.62 -5.37 -21.94
CA PRO A 413 -2.26 -6.52 -22.55
C PRO A 413 -3.77 -6.30 -22.63
N ARG A 414 -4.45 -6.99 -23.56
CA ARG A 414 -5.91 -6.96 -23.59
C ARG A 414 -6.48 -7.59 -22.33
N TYR A 415 -7.62 -7.09 -21.86
CA TYR A 415 -8.28 -7.62 -20.65
C TYR A 415 -8.61 -9.12 -20.75
N ASP A 416 -8.89 -9.60 -21.96
CA ASP A 416 -9.21 -11.00 -22.28
C ASP A 416 -7.99 -11.84 -22.70
N SER A 417 -6.78 -11.30 -22.62
CA SER A 417 -5.55 -12.02 -22.98
C SER A 417 -5.12 -13.05 -21.93
N ASP A 418 -4.32 -14.02 -22.38
CA ASP A 418 -3.75 -15.06 -21.51
C ASP A 418 -2.90 -14.46 -20.39
N THR A 419 -2.14 -13.40 -20.66
CA THR A 419 -1.34 -12.69 -19.65
C THR A 419 -2.19 -12.15 -18.50
N VAL A 420 -3.35 -11.56 -18.80
CA VAL A 420 -4.27 -11.08 -17.74
C VAL A 420 -4.92 -12.24 -17.00
N ASN A 421 -5.27 -13.33 -17.70
CA ASN A 421 -5.83 -14.52 -17.08
C ASN A 421 -4.83 -15.21 -16.12
N GLU A 422 -3.54 -15.23 -16.45
CA GLU A 422 -2.47 -15.70 -15.56
C GLU A 422 -2.39 -14.85 -14.29
N ILE A 423 -2.38 -13.52 -14.42
CA ILE A 423 -2.37 -12.60 -13.26
C ILE A 423 -3.59 -12.82 -12.37
N LYS A 424 -4.79 -12.96 -12.96
CA LYS A 424 -6.03 -13.26 -12.23
C LYS A 424 -5.94 -14.60 -11.50
N THR A 425 -5.40 -15.63 -12.14
CA THR A 425 -5.26 -16.97 -11.54
C THR A 425 -4.33 -16.93 -10.33
N GLU A 426 -3.18 -16.27 -10.45
CA GLU A 426 -2.25 -16.08 -9.31
C GLU A 426 -2.89 -15.28 -8.17
N LEU A 427 -3.73 -14.28 -8.48
CA LEU A 427 -4.47 -13.55 -7.46
C LEU A 427 -5.55 -14.39 -6.79
N LEU A 428 -6.26 -15.23 -7.54
CA LEU A 428 -7.28 -16.11 -6.97
C LEU A 428 -6.70 -17.02 -5.89
N LYS A 429 -5.47 -17.52 -6.04
CA LYS A 429 -4.79 -18.36 -5.03
C LYS A 429 -4.73 -17.72 -3.64
N THR A 430 -4.68 -16.39 -3.57
CA THR A 430 -4.64 -15.67 -2.28
C THR A 430 -6.02 -15.35 -1.74
N LYS A 431 -7.09 -15.74 -2.43
CA LYS A 431 -8.48 -15.40 -2.09
C LYS A 431 -9.18 -16.52 -1.35
N SER A 432 -10.16 -16.11 -0.57
CA SER A 432 -10.99 -16.96 0.27
C SER A 432 -12.47 -16.80 -0.11
N LEU A 433 -13.14 -17.93 -0.34
CA LEU A 433 -14.55 -18.03 -0.71
C LEU A 433 -15.29 -18.88 0.32
N ILE A 434 -16.40 -18.35 0.83
CA ILE A 434 -17.37 -19.15 1.57
C ILE A 434 -18.71 -19.22 0.82
N TYR A 435 -19.25 -20.42 0.69
CA TYR A 435 -20.61 -20.66 0.23
C TYR A 435 -21.48 -21.09 1.41
N ILE A 436 -22.56 -20.35 1.64
CA ILE A 436 -23.56 -20.57 2.68
C ILE A 436 -24.81 -21.11 2.00
N GLY A 437 -24.96 -22.43 1.96
CA GLY A 437 -26.09 -23.10 1.35
C GLY A 437 -25.98 -24.62 1.35
N SER A 438 -27.10 -25.29 1.12
CA SER A 438 -27.20 -26.76 1.12
C SER A 438 -27.16 -27.38 -0.29
N ASN A 439 -26.99 -26.59 -1.35
CA ASN A 439 -27.03 -27.08 -2.72
C ASN A 439 -25.74 -27.82 -3.12
N GLN A 440 -25.80 -29.16 -3.14
CA GLN A 440 -24.66 -30.02 -3.46
C GLN A 440 -24.09 -29.82 -4.86
N ALA A 441 -24.91 -29.41 -5.85
CA ALA A 441 -24.41 -29.15 -7.20
C ALA A 441 -23.47 -27.94 -7.22
N ILE A 442 -23.84 -26.87 -6.52
CA ILE A 442 -23.00 -25.66 -6.40
C ILE A 442 -21.72 -25.99 -5.63
N VAL A 443 -21.83 -26.67 -4.49
CA VAL A 443 -20.65 -27.07 -3.69
C VAL A 443 -19.67 -27.88 -4.53
N ARG A 444 -20.16 -28.83 -5.34
CA ARG A 444 -19.31 -29.67 -6.19
C ARG A 444 -18.58 -28.86 -7.27
N GLU A 445 -19.28 -27.96 -7.97
CA GLU A 445 -18.69 -27.11 -9.00
C GLU A 445 -17.67 -26.12 -8.42
N LEU A 446 -18.00 -25.47 -7.30
CA LEU A 446 -17.09 -24.54 -6.63
C LEU A 446 -15.87 -25.25 -6.05
N ASN A 447 -16.03 -26.45 -5.51
CA ASN A 447 -14.91 -27.23 -4.99
C ASN A 447 -13.98 -27.71 -6.10
N HIS A 448 -14.51 -28.11 -7.27
CA HIS A 448 -13.68 -28.44 -8.42
C HIS A 448 -12.84 -27.24 -8.85
N LEU A 449 -13.48 -26.07 -8.97
CA LEU A 449 -12.80 -24.84 -9.35
C LEU A 449 -11.75 -24.40 -8.31
N ALA A 450 -12.04 -24.55 -7.01
CA ALA A 450 -11.11 -24.22 -5.93
C ALA A 450 -9.85 -25.10 -5.95
N VAL A 451 -9.99 -26.37 -6.35
CA VAL A 451 -8.85 -27.26 -6.52
C VAL A 451 -8.03 -26.89 -7.77
N ASP A 452 -8.70 -26.55 -8.88
CA ASP A 452 -8.03 -26.19 -10.13
C ASP A 452 -7.26 -24.86 -10.02
N ASP A 453 -7.87 -23.84 -9.39
CA ASP A 453 -7.30 -22.49 -9.26
C ASP A 453 -6.63 -22.25 -7.88
N GLU A 454 -6.54 -23.28 -7.04
CA GLU A 454 -5.85 -23.32 -5.74
C GLU A 454 -6.25 -22.22 -4.72
N PHE A 455 -7.52 -21.80 -4.70
CA PHE A 455 -8.00 -20.80 -3.73
C PHE A 455 -8.73 -21.43 -2.53
N GLY A 456 -8.81 -20.69 -1.42
CA GLY A 456 -9.45 -21.18 -0.20
C GLY A 456 -10.97 -21.26 -0.36
N PHE A 457 -11.55 -22.46 -0.25
CA PHE A 457 -13.01 -22.65 -0.34
C PHE A 457 -13.57 -23.33 0.90
N THR A 458 -14.67 -22.80 1.43
CA THR A 458 -15.44 -23.39 2.52
C THR A 458 -16.92 -23.41 2.16
N ALA A 459 -17.61 -24.52 2.45
CA ALA A 459 -19.07 -24.63 2.30
C ALA A 459 -19.73 -24.99 3.63
N ILE A 460 -20.76 -24.25 4.02
CA ILE A 460 -21.57 -24.49 5.22
C ILE A 460 -23.06 -24.27 4.92
N SER A 461 -23.95 -24.87 5.70
CA SER A 461 -25.39 -24.57 5.62
C SER A 461 -25.73 -23.23 6.28
N ALA A 462 -26.87 -22.63 5.90
CA ALA A 462 -27.40 -21.43 6.55
C ALA A 462 -27.58 -21.60 8.07
N GLN A 463 -28.02 -22.78 8.51
CA GLN A 463 -28.18 -23.10 9.93
C GLN A 463 -26.85 -23.11 10.70
N GLN A 464 -25.77 -23.56 10.06
CA GLN A 464 -24.42 -23.55 10.66
C GLN A 464 -23.85 -22.14 10.67
N ALA A 465 -24.10 -21.35 9.62
CA ALA A 465 -23.65 -19.97 9.52
C ALA A 465 -24.21 -19.08 10.64
N VAL A 466 -25.51 -19.21 10.99
CA VAL A 466 -26.13 -18.45 12.11
C VAL A 466 -25.49 -18.74 13.47
N ARG A 467 -24.79 -19.86 13.63
CA ARG A 467 -24.11 -20.23 14.89
C ARG A 467 -22.70 -19.67 15.01
N ARG A 468 -22.15 -19.11 13.94
CA ARG A 468 -20.82 -18.51 13.93
C ARG A 468 -20.87 -17.07 14.43
N GLN A 469 -19.74 -16.59 14.92
CA GLN A 469 -19.57 -15.19 15.33
C GLN A 469 -19.12 -14.35 14.15
N ASP A 470 -19.37 -13.04 14.20
CA ASP A 470 -19.18 -12.12 13.06
C ASP A 470 -17.71 -12.09 12.55
N TYR A 471 -16.72 -12.20 13.44
CA TYR A 471 -15.30 -12.26 13.06
C TYR A 471 -14.90 -13.58 12.35
N GLU A 472 -15.75 -14.60 12.36
CA GLU A 472 -15.50 -15.85 11.62
C GLU A 472 -15.88 -15.74 10.13
N PHE A 473 -16.36 -14.56 9.68
CA PHE A 473 -16.71 -14.26 8.30
C PHE A 473 -15.69 -13.37 7.58
N GLU A 474 -14.40 -13.50 7.92
CA GLU A 474 -13.30 -12.91 7.17
C GLU A 474 -13.03 -13.70 5.87
N PHE A 475 -13.87 -13.47 4.86
CA PHE A 475 -13.71 -14.03 3.51
C PHE A 475 -13.74 -12.92 2.45
N ASP A 476 -12.99 -13.09 1.35
CA ASP A 476 -13.00 -12.13 0.23
C ASP A 476 -14.34 -12.14 -0.53
N LEU A 477 -14.97 -13.31 -0.61
CA LEU A 477 -16.27 -13.52 -1.25
C LEU A 477 -17.16 -14.45 -0.42
N ILE A 478 -18.40 -14.01 -0.20
CA ILE A 478 -19.43 -14.75 0.54
C ILE A 478 -20.61 -14.96 -0.41
N LEU A 479 -20.91 -16.22 -0.73
CA LEU A 479 -22.06 -16.60 -1.55
C LEU A 479 -23.17 -17.16 -0.66
N LEU A 480 -24.30 -16.48 -0.57
CA LEU A 480 -25.45 -16.89 0.23
C LEU A 480 -26.55 -17.47 -0.66
N ASP A 481 -26.89 -18.73 -0.45
CA ASP A 481 -28.01 -19.39 -1.13
C ASP A 481 -29.34 -19.00 -0.48
N LEU A 482 -30.17 -18.26 -1.22
CA LEU A 482 -31.46 -17.82 -0.74
C LEU A 482 -32.44 -18.96 -0.53
N ASP A 483 -32.34 -20.07 -1.24
CA ASP A 483 -33.22 -21.23 -1.01
C ASP A 483 -32.99 -21.78 0.39
N ASP A 484 -31.74 -21.95 0.79
CA ASP A 484 -31.37 -22.45 2.12
C ASP A 484 -31.66 -21.41 3.20
N ALA A 485 -31.30 -20.14 2.96
CA ALA A 485 -31.47 -19.06 3.94
C ALA A 485 -32.93 -18.68 4.22
N THR A 486 -33.84 -18.92 3.27
CA THR A 486 -35.29 -18.65 3.45
C THR A 486 -36.10 -19.87 3.88
N THR A 487 -35.46 -21.05 4.05
CA THR A 487 -36.14 -22.29 4.45
C THR A 487 -36.80 -22.17 5.83
N GLN A 488 -36.22 -21.39 6.75
CA GLN A 488 -36.81 -21.00 8.03
C GLN A 488 -36.82 -19.47 8.11
N GLY A 489 -38.00 -18.85 8.25
CA GLY A 489 -38.18 -17.39 8.11
C GLY A 489 -37.34 -16.50 9.04
N GLU A 490 -36.68 -17.06 10.06
CA GLU A 490 -35.79 -16.33 10.98
C GLU A 490 -34.29 -16.39 10.62
N LEU A 491 -33.85 -17.23 9.68
CA LEU A 491 -32.42 -17.43 9.41
C LEU A 491 -31.80 -16.26 8.66
N LEU A 492 -32.46 -15.80 7.59
CA LEU A 492 -31.94 -14.72 6.75
C LEU A 492 -31.74 -13.40 7.51
N PRO A 493 -32.68 -12.90 8.34
CA PRO A 493 -32.44 -11.68 9.13
C PRO A 493 -31.27 -11.80 10.11
N LYS A 494 -31.07 -12.98 10.72
CA LYS A 494 -29.93 -13.24 11.62
C LYS A 494 -28.61 -13.26 10.86
N LEU A 495 -28.57 -13.89 9.69
CA LEU A 495 -27.40 -13.90 8.81
C LEU A 495 -27.06 -12.50 8.31
N GLU A 496 -28.04 -11.69 7.92
CA GLU A 496 -27.79 -10.31 7.50
C GLU A 496 -27.17 -9.46 8.61
N GLY A 497 -27.60 -9.65 9.87
CA GLY A 497 -26.98 -8.98 11.01
C GLY A 497 -25.54 -9.41 11.27
N THR A 498 -25.22 -10.68 11.05
CA THR A 498 -23.84 -11.19 11.18
C THR A 498 -22.96 -10.78 10.01
N LEU A 499 -23.50 -10.77 8.79
CA LEU A 499 -22.79 -10.41 7.57
C LEU A 499 -22.60 -8.90 7.38
N SER A 500 -23.32 -8.05 8.13
CA SER A 500 -23.17 -6.59 8.02
C SER A 500 -21.78 -6.08 8.39
N PHE A 501 -20.99 -6.87 9.12
CA PHE A 501 -19.60 -6.56 9.48
C PHE A 501 -18.58 -7.18 8.55
N ALA A 502 -19.00 -7.98 7.55
CA ALA A 502 -18.07 -8.58 6.60
C ALA A 502 -17.53 -7.52 5.63
N GLU A 503 -16.21 -7.47 5.48
CA GLU A 503 -15.54 -6.58 4.51
C GLU A 503 -15.56 -7.14 3.08
N GLY A 504 -15.84 -8.44 2.92
CA GLY A 504 -15.89 -9.15 1.65
C GLY A 504 -17.11 -8.85 0.78
N CYS A 505 -17.03 -9.21 -0.51
CA CYS A 505 -18.16 -9.10 -1.41
C CYS A 505 -19.24 -10.14 -1.07
N ILE A 506 -20.52 -9.74 -1.05
CA ILE A 506 -21.63 -10.64 -0.76
C ILE A 506 -22.48 -10.87 -2.01
N GLY A 507 -22.58 -12.12 -2.44
CA GLY A 507 -23.40 -12.55 -3.57
C GLY A 507 -24.62 -13.36 -3.13
N TYR A 508 -25.83 -12.94 -3.50
CA TYR A 508 -27.06 -13.71 -3.24
C TYR A 508 -27.36 -14.63 -4.41
N VAL A 509 -27.26 -15.94 -4.17
CA VAL A 509 -27.60 -16.97 -5.13
C VAL A 509 -29.10 -17.25 -5.07
N TYR A 510 -29.80 -17.08 -6.18
CA TYR A 510 -31.25 -17.26 -6.27
C TYR A 510 -31.67 -18.13 -7.46
N ASP A 511 -32.80 -18.81 -7.32
CA ASP A 511 -33.47 -19.54 -8.38
C ASP A 511 -34.52 -18.64 -9.05
N PRO A 512 -34.38 -18.34 -10.36
CA PRO A 512 -35.38 -17.58 -11.11
C PRO A 512 -36.80 -18.18 -11.09
N GLY A 513 -36.93 -19.49 -10.82
CA GLY A 513 -38.21 -20.19 -10.73
C GLY A 513 -38.92 -20.06 -9.39
N LYS A 514 -38.30 -19.44 -8.38
CA LYS A 514 -38.83 -19.31 -7.02
C LYS A 514 -38.98 -17.85 -6.63
N THR A 515 -39.86 -17.59 -5.65
CA THR A 515 -40.06 -16.27 -5.06
C THR A 515 -39.61 -16.26 -3.62
N TYR A 516 -38.96 -15.18 -3.19
CA TYR A 516 -38.36 -15.08 -1.86
C TYR A 516 -39.01 -13.97 -1.02
N ALA A 517 -39.34 -14.26 0.23
CA ALA A 517 -39.78 -13.26 1.21
C ALA A 517 -38.57 -12.48 1.78
N VAL A 518 -37.80 -11.81 0.91
CA VAL A 518 -36.64 -11.03 1.36
C VAL A 518 -37.07 -9.59 1.62
N ASN A 519 -37.07 -9.20 2.89
CA ASN A 519 -37.11 -7.79 3.25
C ASN A 519 -35.65 -7.31 3.35
N ILE A 520 -35.00 -7.11 2.19
CA ILE A 520 -33.56 -6.84 2.11
C ILE A 520 -33.24 -5.59 2.96
N ASN A 521 -32.54 -5.77 4.08
CA ASN A 521 -32.08 -4.65 4.89
C ASN A 521 -31.16 -3.71 4.09
N ARG A 522 -31.27 -2.40 4.33
CA ARG A 522 -30.77 -1.35 3.42
C ARG A 522 -29.24 -1.21 3.35
N TYR A 523 -28.49 -1.79 4.27
CA TYR A 523 -27.07 -1.46 4.49
C TYR A 523 -26.05 -2.39 3.81
N LEU A 524 -26.47 -3.52 3.23
CA LEU A 524 -25.55 -4.51 2.63
C LEU A 524 -25.38 -4.32 1.11
N HIS A 525 -24.12 -4.27 0.65
CA HIS A 525 -23.75 -4.30 -0.77
C HIS A 525 -23.85 -5.73 -1.31
N ILE A 526 -25.01 -6.07 -1.90
CA ILE A 526 -25.32 -7.43 -2.37
C ILE A 526 -25.37 -7.50 -3.89
N GLN A 527 -24.79 -8.57 -4.44
CA GLN A 527 -24.83 -8.90 -5.87
C GLN A 527 -25.75 -10.10 -6.16
N PRO A 528 -26.84 -9.94 -6.93
CA PRO A 528 -27.72 -11.06 -7.26
C PRO A 528 -27.11 -11.98 -8.33
N ILE A 529 -27.13 -13.29 -8.08
CA ILE A 529 -26.53 -14.31 -8.93
C ILE A 529 -27.56 -15.41 -9.16
N SER A 530 -27.94 -15.65 -10.41
CA SER A 530 -28.82 -16.78 -10.71
C SER A 530 -28.07 -18.11 -10.53
N ILE A 531 -28.75 -19.12 -9.98
CA ILE A 531 -28.21 -20.48 -9.84
C ILE A 531 -27.76 -21.09 -11.19
N HIS A 532 -28.46 -20.76 -12.27
CA HIS A 532 -28.10 -21.21 -13.62
C HIS A 532 -26.77 -20.62 -14.09
N SER A 533 -26.47 -19.38 -13.70
CA SER A 533 -25.22 -18.70 -14.06
C SER A 533 -24.02 -19.31 -13.35
N ILE A 534 -24.15 -19.58 -12.03
CA ILE A 534 -23.05 -20.12 -11.23
C ILE A 534 -22.70 -21.55 -11.64
N LEU A 535 -23.69 -22.39 -11.97
CA LEU A 535 -23.44 -23.76 -12.43
C LEU A 535 -22.85 -23.83 -13.85
N ARG A 536 -23.13 -22.83 -14.71
CA ARG A 536 -22.65 -22.84 -16.09
C ARG A 536 -21.27 -22.22 -16.27
N LYS A 537 -20.97 -21.15 -15.52
CA LYS A 537 -19.72 -20.37 -15.64
C LYS A 537 -19.22 -19.89 -14.26
N PRO A 538 -18.89 -20.80 -13.32
CA PRO A 538 -18.54 -20.43 -11.95
C PRO A 538 -17.34 -19.48 -11.90
N ARG A 539 -16.28 -19.79 -12.65
CA ARG A 539 -15.05 -18.97 -12.72
C ARG A 539 -15.32 -17.53 -13.12
N LYS A 540 -16.07 -17.32 -14.21
CA LYS A 540 -16.38 -15.97 -14.71
C LYS A 540 -17.21 -15.16 -13.70
N ILE A 541 -18.08 -15.81 -12.93
CA ILE A 541 -18.88 -15.16 -11.89
C ILE A 541 -17.98 -14.74 -10.72
N ILE A 542 -17.10 -15.64 -10.25
CA ILE A 542 -16.17 -15.34 -9.14
C ILE A 542 -15.21 -14.21 -9.51
N GLU A 543 -14.57 -14.28 -10.69
CA GLU A 543 -13.68 -13.21 -11.17
C GLU A 543 -14.40 -11.87 -11.24
N ARG A 544 -15.66 -11.86 -11.72
CA ARG A 544 -16.47 -10.65 -11.80
C ARG A 544 -16.78 -10.07 -10.41
N LEU A 545 -17.12 -10.90 -9.44
CA LEU A 545 -17.46 -10.46 -8.08
C LEU A 545 -16.23 -9.96 -7.30
N LEU A 546 -15.07 -10.58 -7.52
CA LEU A 546 -13.82 -10.20 -6.85
C LEU A 546 -13.15 -8.99 -7.51
N PHE A 547 -13.17 -8.91 -8.84
CA PHE A 547 -12.33 -7.95 -9.56
C PHE A 547 -13.08 -6.90 -10.39
N GLU A 548 -14.40 -7.01 -10.59
CA GLU A 548 -15.18 -6.05 -11.42
C GLU A 548 -16.23 -5.28 -10.61
N GLN A 549 -16.05 -5.15 -9.29
CA GLN A 549 -17.03 -4.60 -8.35
C GLN A 549 -17.56 -3.20 -8.73
N ASP A 550 -16.68 -2.31 -9.18
CA ASP A 550 -17.05 -0.92 -9.52
C ASP A 550 -17.99 -0.83 -10.74
N SER A 551 -18.02 -1.88 -11.57
CA SER A 551 -18.91 -1.98 -12.74
C SER A 551 -20.26 -2.66 -12.44
N LEU A 552 -20.45 -3.16 -11.22
CA LEU A 552 -21.65 -3.89 -10.83
C LEU A 552 -22.76 -2.93 -10.42
N SER A 553 -23.75 -2.73 -11.30
CA SER A 553 -24.99 -2.04 -10.95
C SER A 553 -25.75 -2.82 -9.88
N MET A 554 -26.08 -2.18 -8.75
CA MET A 554 -27.04 -2.71 -7.76
C MET A 554 -28.43 -2.81 -8.39
N ASN A 555 -28.76 -3.93 -9.02
CA ASN A 555 -30.10 -4.18 -9.51
C ASN A 555 -30.78 -5.26 -8.67
N ARG A 556 -31.36 -4.84 -7.54
CA ARG A 556 -32.08 -5.75 -6.62
C ARG A 556 -33.39 -6.28 -7.21
N ASN A 557 -33.91 -5.64 -8.26
CA ASN A 557 -35.16 -6.03 -8.93
C ASN A 557 -35.06 -7.33 -9.73
N VAL A 558 -33.86 -7.91 -9.83
CA VAL A 558 -33.63 -9.17 -10.57
C VAL A 558 -34.00 -10.40 -9.73
N ILE A 559 -34.03 -10.30 -8.39
CA ILE A 559 -34.46 -11.38 -7.51
C ILE A 559 -36.01 -11.41 -7.53
N PRO A 560 -36.66 -12.55 -7.85
CA PRO A 560 -38.11 -12.64 -7.79
C PRO A 560 -38.57 -12.56 -6.34
N LEU A 561 -39.15 -11.43 -5.95
CA LEU A 561 -39.66 -11.22 -4.60
C LEU A 561 -41.05 -11.85 -4.46
N GLN A 562 -41.28 -12.49 -3.32
CA GLN A 562 -42.63 -12.86 -2.91
C GLN A 562 -43.38 -11.56 -2.66
N LYS A 563 -44.23 -11.16 -3.61
CA LYS A 563 -45.10 -10.01 -3.44
C LYS A 563 -45.86 -10.20 -2.12
N SER A 564 -45.58 -9.34 -1.15
CA SER A 564 -46.49 -9.15 -0.02
C SER A 564 -47.89 -9.03 -0.61
N ARG A 565 -48.80 -9.89 -0.17
CA ARG A 565 -50.14 -10.01 -0.77
C ARG A 565 -51.05 -8.80 -0.46
N HIS A 566 -50.47 -7.71 0.04
CA HIS A 566 -51.10 -6.41 0.15
C HIS A 566 -50.19 -5.40 -0.55
N GLU A 567 -50.60 -4.91 -1.72
CA GLU A 567 -50.14 -3.64 -2.28
C GLU A 567 -50.53 -2.57 -1.26
N ARG A 568 -49.60 -2.27 -0.35
CA ARG A 568 -49.82 -1.27 0.70
C ARG A 568 -49.77 0.10 0.06
N ARG A 569 -50.86 0.85 0.18
CA ARG A 569 -51.04 2.14 -0.49
C ARG A 569 -50.75 3.27 0.48
N ILE A 570 -49.81 4.14 0.13
CA ILE A 570 -49.40 5.28 0.96
C ILE A 570 -49.93 6.56 0.33
N LEU A 571 -50.62 7.38 1.13
CA LEU A 571 -51.04 8.71 0.74
C LEU A 571 -49.99 9.74 1.17
N VAL A 572 -49.34 10.39 0.21
CA VAL A 572 -48.37 11.47 0.45
C VAL A 572 -49.06 12.81 0.23
N VAL A 573 -49.07 13.64 1.26
CA VAL A 573 -49.76 14.94 1.29
C VAL A 573 -48.75 16.03 1.58
N ASP A 574 -48.56 16.92 0.62
CA ASP A 574 -47.58 18.02 0.70
C ASP A 574 -47.99 19.06 -0.34
N ASP A 575 -47.93 20.36 -0.03
CA ASP A 575 -48.32 21.41 -0.97
C ASP A 575 -47.23 21.65 -2.03
N ASN A 576 -45.97 21.38 -1.68
CA ASN A 576 -44.83 21.51 -2.58
C ASN A 576 -44.74 20.31 -3.54
N GLN A 577 -45.06 20.55 -4.81
CA GLN A 577 -45.05 19.53 -5.85
C GLN A 577 -43.70 18.80 -5.98
N SER A 578 -42.58 19.49 -5.82
CA SER A 578 -41.25 18.88 -5.94
C SER A 578 -40.98 17.89 -4.80
N ILE A 579 -41.30 18.28 -3.55
CA ILE A 579 -41.14 17.43 -2.36
C ILE A 579 -42.09 16.23 -2.45
N ARG A 580 -43.36 16.47 -2.81
CA ARG A 580 -44.37 15.43 -3.00
C ARG A 580 -43.96 14.40 -4.05
N THR A 581 -43.52 14.85 -5.22
CA THR A 581 -43.09 13.98 -6.33
C THR A 581 -41.84 13.19 -5.97
N PHE A 582 -40.85 13.83 -5.35
CA PHE A 582 -39.63 13.16 -4.89
C PHE A 582 -39.94 12.07 -3.85
N THR A 583 -40.78 12.40 -2.86
CA THR A 583 -41.18 11.45 -1.81
C THR A 583 -41.97 10.27 -2.40
N ALA A 584 -42.85 10.54 -3.37
CA ALA A 584 -43.58 9.49 -4.08
C ALA A 584 -42.63 8.55 -4.84
N ILE A 585 -41.68 9.08 -5.62
CA ILE A 585 -40.68 8.27 -6.33
C ILE A 585 -39.88 7.40 -5.34
N LEU A 586 -39.47 7.95 -4.20
CA LEU A 586 -38.72 7.18 -3.19
C LEU A 586 -39.53 6.01 -2.64
N LEU A 587 -40.82 6.20 -2.37
CA LEU A 587 -41.70 5.15 -1.84
C LEU A 587 -42.10 4.13 -2.91
N GLU A 588 -42.37 4.57 -4.15
CA GLU A 588 -42.63 3.69 -5.29
C GLU A 588 -41.42 2.78 -5.60
N GLN A 589 -40.21 3.31 -5.49
CA GLN A 589 -38.97 2.51 -5.61
C GLN A 589 -38.82 1.44 -4.52
N GLN A 590 -39.53 1.57 -3.39
CA GLN A 590 -39.59 0.54 -2.35
C GLN A 590 -40.75 -0.46 -2.56
N GLY A 591 -41.54 -0.29 -3.62
CA GLY A 591 -42.64 -1.20 -3.97
C GLY A 591 -44.00 -0.83 -3.37
N TYR A 592 -44.15 0.37 -2.79
CA TYR A 592 -45.44 0.89 -2.33
C TYR A 592 -46.23 1.51 -3.49
N GLU A 593 -47.56 1.44 -3.44
CA GLU A 593 -48.41 2.24 -4.32
C GLU A 593 -48.61 3.62 -3.69
N VAL A 594 -48.28 4.70 -4.40
CA VAL A 594 -48.34 6.05 -3.84
C VAL A 594 -49.49 6.85 -4.45
N VAL A 595 -50.33 7.38 -3.58
CA VAL A 595 -51.36 8.37 -3.91
C VAL A 595 -50.85 9.72 -3.47
N GLN A 596 -51.01 10.74 -4.29
CA GLN A 596 -50.54 12.09 -3.99
C GLN A 596 -51.74 13.02 -3.79
N ALA A 597 -51.67 13.85 -2.75
CA ALA A 597 -52.62 14.92 -2.49
C ALA A 597 -51.86 16.24 -2.24
N ASN A 598 -52.40 17.36 -2.69
CA ASN A 598 -51.75 18.68 -2.57
C ASN A 598 -52.14 19.44 -1.29
N ASP A 599 -53.25 19.09 -0.65
CA ASP A 599 -53.75 19.75 0.55
C ASP A 599 -54.64 18.81 1.38
N GLY A 600 -54.98 19.23 2.60
CA GLY A 600 -55.81 18.45 3.52
C GLY A 600 -57.25 18.19 3.04
N SER A 601 -57.75 18.90 2.01
CA SER A 601 -59.10 18.72 1.47
C SER A 601 -59.17 17.58 0.46
N GLU A 602 -58.09 17.35 -0.30
CA GLU A 602 -57.96 16.20 -1.19
C GLU A 602 -57.80 14.89 -0.40
N VAL A 603 -57.18 14.95 0.78
CA VAL A 603 -56.96 13.78 1.64
C VAL A 603 -58.25 13.01 1.90
N LEU A 604 -59.30 13.67 2.39
CA LEU A 604 -60.56 12.99 2.71
C LEU A 604 -61.19 12.32 1.48
N LYS A 605 -61.11 12.96 0.30
CA LYS A 605 -61.59 12.36 -0.96
C LYS A 605 -60.83 11.09 -1.32
N HIS A 606 -59.51 11.08 -1.11
CA HIS A 606 -58.69 9.90 -1.34
C HIS A 606 -58.94 8.80 -0.31
N MET A 607 -59.11 9.16 0.97
CA MET A 607 -59.43 8.21 2.04
C MET A 607 -60.81 7.54 1.85
N GLU A 608 -61.78 8.25 1.27
CA GLU A 608 -63.12 7.70 0.98
C GLU A 608 -63.17 6.85 -0.30
N SER A 609 -62.35 7.18 -1.30
CA SER A 609 -62.39 6.52 -2.62
C SER A 609 -61.37 5.38 -2.78
N GLN A 610 -60.39 5.28 -1.87
CA GLN A 610 -59.28 4.34 -1.99
C GLN A 610 -58.90 3.73 -0.64
N ASN A 611 -58.45 2.48 -0.65
CA ASN A 611 -57.90 1.83 0.54
C ASN A 611 -56.48 2.33 0.77
N ILE A 612 -56.31 3.25 1.72
CA ILE A 612 -55.01 3.76 2.16
C ILE A 612 -54.56 2.98 3.39
N ASP A 613 -53.28 2.62 3.46
CA ASP A 613 -52.68 1.91 4.59
C ASP A 613 -51.86 2.83 5.51
N LEU A 614 -51.35 3.95 4.98
CA LEU A 614 -50.58 4.95 5.74
C LEU A 614 -50.70 6.33 5.08
N VAL A 615 -50.73 7.39 5.90
CA VAL A 615 -50.70 8.78 5.42
C VAL A 615 -49.41 9.45 5.89
N LEU A 616 -48.64 9.99 4.95
CA LEU A 616 -47.54 10.91 5.21
C LEU A 616 -48.03 12.33 4.97
N MET A 617 -48.19 13.11 6.03
CA MET A 617 -48.94 14.37 6.04
C MET A 617 -48.04 15.56 6.36
N ASP A 618 -47.90 16.52 5.45
CA ASP A 618 -47.30 17.80 5.81
C ASP A 618 -48.14 18.53 6.88
N ILE A 619 -47.49 19.07 7.90
CA ILE A 619 -48.14 19.82 8.96
C ILE A 619 -48.58 21.19 8.44
N GLU A 620 -47.74 21.85 7.67
CA GLU A 620 -47.93 23.24 7.24
C GLU A 620 -48.33 23.26 5.77
N MET A 621 -49.64 23.32 5.52
CA MET A 621 -50.20 23.42 4.17
C MET A 621 -51.21 24.57 4.08
N PRO A 622 -51.34 25.23 2.91
CA PRO A 622 -52.41 26.17 2.64
C PRO A 622 -53.79 25.49 2.64
N ASN A 623 -54.85 26.28 2.84
CA ASN A 623 -56.23 25.82 3.00
C ASN A 623 -56.45 25.00 4.28
N VAL A 624 -56.45 23.66 4.16
CA VAL A 624 -56.65 22.73 5.28
C VAL A 624 -55.30 22.18 5.68
N GLY A 625 -54.79 22.64 6.83
CA GLY A 625 -53.49 22.21 7.35
C GLY A 625 -53.50 20.75 7.84
N GLY A 626 -52.31 20.13 7.95
CA GLY A 626 -52.19 18.72 8.29
C GLY A 626 -52.76 18.34 9.65
N LEU A 627 -52.66 19.22 10.64
CA LEU A 627 -53.24 19.00 11.98
C LEU A 627 -54.78 19.00 11.94
N GLU A 628 -55.38 19.86 11.13
CA GLU A 628 -56.84 19.94 10.97
C GLU A 628 -57.35 18.73 10.19
N ALA A 629 -56.68 18.38 9.07
CA ALA A 629 -56.98 17.18 8.30
C ALA A 629 -56.91 15.91 9.16
N THR A 630 -55.88 15.79 10.03
CA THR A 630 -55.75 14.66 10.96
C THR A 630 -56.94 14.58 11.92
N ARG A 631 -57.38 15.70 12.51
CA ARG A 631 -58.55 15.71 13.39
C ARG A 631 -59.83 15.30 12.67
N LEU A 632 -60.00 15.72 11.41
CA LEU A 632 -61.14 15.32 10.58
C LEU A 632 -61.12 13.82 10.29
N ILE A 633 -59.95 13.24 10.00
CA ILE A 633 -59.78 11.79 9.80
C ILE A 633 -60.15 11.02 11.08
N ARG A 634 -59.58 11.45 12.22
CA ARG A 634 -59.82 10.80 13.53
C ARG A 634 -61.26 10.94 14.02
N GLY A 635 -61.95 12.02 13.66
CA GLY A 635 -63.35 12.27 13.99
C GLY A 635 -64.37 11.64 13.03
N SER A 636 -63.92 10.90 12.01
CA SER A 636 -64.81 10.22 11.06
C SER A 636 -65.39 8.91 11.60
N GLU A 637 -66.55 8.51 11.09
CA GLU A 637 -67.20 7.22 11.42
C GLU A 637 -66.69 6.04 10.55
N HIS A 638 -65.80 6.30 9.60
CA HIS A 638 -65.26 5.30 8.70
C HIS A 638 -64.06 4.55 9.29
N ASP A 639 -63.75 3.38 8.74
CA ASP A 639 -62.64 2.52 9.20
C ASP A 639 -61.27 3.20 9.08
N TYR A 640 -61.12 4.16 8.15
CA TYR A 640 -59.89 4.91 7.95
C TYR A 640 -59.49 5.80 9.14
N LYS A 641 -60.36 6.00 10.13
CA LYS A 641 -60.04 6.74 11.35
C LYS A 641 -58.87 6.15 12.13
N ASN A 642 -58.54 4.87 11.93
CA ASN A 642 -57.45 4.17 12.63
C ASN A 642 -56.15 4.07 11.81
N ILE A 643 -56.12 4.57 10.58
CA ILE A 643 -54.94 4.47 9.72
C ILE A 643 -53.76 5.28 10.33
N PRO A 644 -52.52 4.75 10.33
CA PRO A 644 -51.35 5.48 10.75
C PRO A 644 -51.15 6.79 9.97
N ILE A 645 -50.98 7.90 10.69
CA ILE A 645 -50.65 9.21 10.11
C ILE A 645 -49.30 9.65 10.66
N ILE A 646 -48.32 9.84 9.78
CA ILE A 646 -46.99 10.36 10.11
C ILE A 646 -46.93 11.83 9.66
N GLY A 647 -46.68 12.75 10.60
CA GLY A 647 -46.48 14.16 10.30
C GLY A 647 -45.13 14.41 9.61
N TYR A 648 -45.08 15.29 8.63
CA TYR A 648 -43.84 15.66 7.93
C TYR A 648 -43.65 17.17 8.05
N THR A 649 -42.67 17.65 8.82
CA THR A 649 -42.61 19.05 9.25
C THR A 649 -41.22 19.64 9.14
N GLY A 650 -41.09 20.93 8.83
CA GLY A 650 -39.82 21.66 8.92
C GLY A 650 -39.46 22.12 10.34
N ASP A 651 -40.38 22.02 11.31
CA ASP A 651 -40.19 22.51 12.67
C ASP A 651 -40.01 21.36 13.68
N ASN A 652 -38.88 21.37 14.40
CA ASN A 652 -38.56 20.40 15.44
C ASN A 652 -38.86 20.90 16.86
N SER A 653 -39.55 22.03 17.01
CA SER A 653 -39.81 22.65 18.30
C SER A 653 -40.68 21.74 19.20
N PRO A 654 -40.43 21.71 20.53
CA PRO A 654 -41.24 20.92 21.46
C PRO A 654 -42.75 21.24 21.41
N LYS A 655 -43.09 22.47 21.02
CA LYS A 655 -44.47 22.94 20.84
C LYS A 655 -45.15 22.24 19.66
N THR A 656 -44.45 22.12 18.53
CA THR A 656 -44.95 21.46 17.32
C THR A 656 -45.08 19.95 17.52
N LEU A 657 -44.13 19.33 18.22
CA LEU A 657 -44.23 17.90 18.58
C LEU A 657 -45.43 17.60 19.49
N ALA A 658 -45.75 18.48 20.45
CA ALA A 658 -46.94 18.34 21.27
C ALA A 658 -48.24 18.49 20.45
N LEU A 659 -48.25 19.34 19.42
CA LEU A 659 -49.38 19.51 18.51
C LEU A 659 -49.60 18.27 17.62
N VAL A 660 -48.52 17.67 17.11
CA VAL A 660 -48.57 16.39 16.36
C VAL A 660 -49.27 15.31 17.21
N GLN A 661 -48.80 15.09 18.43
CA GLN A 661 -49.35 14.06 19.31
C GLN A 661 -50.82 14.33 19.67
N THR A 662 -51.16 15.57 20.02
CA THR A 662 -52.55 15.93 20.39
C THR A 662 -53.52 15.94 19.22
N SER A 663 -53.04 16.03 17.97
CA SER A 663 -53.88 15.93 16.78
C SER A 663 -54.31 14.51 16.42
N GLY A 664 -53.64 13.49 16.99
CA GLY A 664 -53.88 12.08 16.70
C GLY A 664 -52.98 11.48 15.62
N MET A 665 -51.87 12.17 15.27
CA MET A 665 -50.79 11.58 14.47
C MET A 665 -50.01 10.56 15.30
N ASN A 666 -49.50 9.53 14.62
CA ASN A 666 -48.82 8.40 15.22
C ASN A 666 -47.32 8.65 15.40
N ASP A 667 -46.72 9.40 14.47
CA ASP A 667 -45.29 9.72 14.47
C ASP A 667 -45.03 11.01 13.66
N PHE A 668 -43.78 11.46 13.59
CA PHE A 668 -43.35 12.60 12.77
C PHE A 668 -41.97 12.41 12.13
N ILE A 669 -41.70 13.16 11.07
CA ILE A 669 -40.44 13.26 10.34
C ILE A 669 -40.10 14.75 10.19
N VAL A 670 -38.84 15.13 10.46
CA VAL A 670 -38.37 16.51 10.31
C VAL A 670 -37.72 16.71 8.93
N LYS A 671 -38.11 17.76 8.20
CA LYS A 671 -37.58 18.18 6.89
C LYS A 671 -36.33 19.07 7.08
N PRO A 672 -35.28 18.92 6.26
CA PRO A 672 -35.08 17.85 5.27
C PRO A 672 -34.74 16.53 5.99
N ALA A 673 -35.46 15.46 5.64
CA ALA A 673 -35.17 14.13 6.17
C ALA A 673 -34.19 13.41 5.24
N ASP A 674 -33.22 12.72 5.83
CA ASP A 674 -32.42 11.74 5.11
C ASP A 674 -33.34 10.64 4.55
N ARG A 675 -32.99 10.12 3.36
CA ARG A 675 -33.73 9.07 2.67
C ARG A 675 -34.00 7.88 3.60
N ASP A 676 -33.01 7.44 4.35
CA ASP A 676 -33.13 6.25 5.20
C ASP A 676 -34.04 6.53 6.40
N VAL A 677 -34.02 7.75 6.96
CA VAL A 677 -34.88 8.14 8.08
C VAL A 677 -36.35 8.11 7.68
N LEU A 678 -36.70 8.69 6.52
CA LEU A 678 -38.08 8.70 6.01
C LEU A 678 -38.57 7.27 5.78
N LEU A 679 -37.76 6.47 5.09
CA LEU A 679 -38.17 5.12 4.72
C LEU A 679 -38.21 4.15 5.90
N ASN A 680 -37.39 4.36 6.95
CA ASN A 680 -37.42 3.55 8.17
C ASN A 680 -38.66 3.87 9.01
N LYS A 681 -39.05 5.15 9.12
CA LYS A 681 -40.27 5.54 9.82
C LYS A 681 -41.52 5.01 9.14
N VAL A 682 -41.61 5.10 7.80
CA VAL A 682 -42.72 4.51 7.06
C VAL A 682 -42.81 2.99 7.27
N ALA A 683 -41.68 2.27 7.18
CA ALA A 683 -41.63 0.82 7.37
C ALA A 683 -42.00 0.36 8.80
N ALA A 684 -41.86 1.21 9.82
CA ALA A 684 -42.24 0.87 11.19
C ALA A 684 -43.77 0.81 11.40
N TRP A 685 -44.55 1.41 10.50
CA TRP A 685 -46.00 1.57 10.63
C TRP A 685 -46.81 0.80 9.58
N ILE A 686 -46.17 0.11 8.63
CA ILE A 686 -46.82 -0.56 7.49
C ILE A 686 -46.30 -1.98 7.30
#